data_AF-S3CHE8-F1
#
_entry.id   AF-S3CHE8-F1
#
_cell.length_a   1.000
_cell.length_b   1.000
_cell.length_c   1.000
_cell.angle_alpha   90.00
_cell.angle_beta   90.00
_cell.angle_gamma   90.00
#
_symmetry.space_group_name_H-M   'P 1'
#
loop_
_entity.id
_entity.type
_entity.pdbx_description
1 polymer ?
#
loop_
_entity_poly.entity_id
_entity_poly.type
_entity_poly.pdbx_seq_one_letter_code
_entity_poly.pdbx_strand_id
1 'polypeptide(L)'
;MPQVPRSAENYIIPKATGGRPLAVAAEIRCFLIEGNDYLKPARLQKSEMATSLEAIKGRPVAVLGGGVLGRRIACTWAAGGWNVNIRDPSPEQRNASLHYIENNIASYASEIGTKPGNASAFESLEDAVKDAWTVIEAVPEKLSLKIDTFADLEKLAPKDASLVSNSSSYKSSEMLEKVGKEARKRIMNTHYMMPPDNRIVELMTDGETDAAIFPFYVDRLKEVGMHPIVAQKESTGIVFNRVWAAIKRECLTILAEGVSTPDQLDSVWMEMFGSKAGPCTMMDAVGLDTVEFIEEHYIKERGLSGEKTTEFLKREYINQGKLGAKSGKGGLYPPGATTKAAGEDKSHHDDLHAPSLYMLDIGLNSLEDTIHSGRVVVGSSDGRELRTLVSGQTLPDGLDISLKTGRIDWTNMGVPTSNDGIVQSCKLDGSDVQTVIPAGAVHTPKQLIIDQENDKLYFCDREGLRVMRSNLDGSEHEILIKNGDWENEEDAANQLNWPVGISVNRKEGKFYWTQKGLSKGGKGRIFRANIETPQGEDPSNRSDIEVLFTGLPEPIDLEIDEDTQTLFWTDRGDPPMGNSLNCVQLDGLKGLNENEENPKYRILAKQLHEAIGVKLDRVNKHIYMTDLGGTVYRVGVDGKNKKKVYDEEFAFSGIGLTHV
;
A
#
# COMPACT_ATOMS: atom_id res chain seq x y z
N MET A 1 30.59 -24.24 -75.39
CA MET A 1 29.68 -25.40 -75.57
C MET A 1 29.46 -26.04 -74.20
N PRO A 2 28.23 -26.37 -73.82
CA PRO A 2 27.03 -25.51 -73.63
C PRO A 2 26.48 -25.69 -72.18
N GLN A 3 25.46 -25.05 -71.60
CA GLN A 3 24.53 -23.95 -71.86
C GLN A 3 23.80 -23.65 -70.52
N VAL A 4 23.31 -22.42 -70.33
CA VAL A 4 22.27 -22.01 -69.36
C VAL A 4 20.89 -22.22 -70.01
N PRO A 5 19.79 -22.63 -69.30
CA PRO A 5 18.70 -21.68 -68.92
C PRO A 5 18.01 -22.01 -67.56
N ARG A 6 17.63 -21.04 -66.70
CA ARG A 6 16.47 -20.11 -66.68
C ARG A 6 15.08 -20.74 -66.42
N SER A 7 14.46 -20.30 -65.30
CA SER A 7 13.02 -20.02 -65.04
C SER A 7 12.04 -21.21 -65.14
N ALA A 8 10.88 -21.30 -64.48
CA ALA A 8 10.05 -20.38 -63.73
C ALA A 8 9.06 -21.20 -62.85
N GLU A 9 8.27 -20.47 -62.05
CA GLU A 9 6.90 -20.80 -61.62
C GLU A 9 6.65 -21.68 -60.37
N ASN A 10 6.13 -20.97 -59.35
CA ASN A 10 4.89 -21.26 -58.63
C ASN A 10 4.60 -22.72 -58.28
N TYR A 11 4.59 -23.07 -56.99
CA TYR A 11 3.46 -23.84 -56.46
C TYR A 11 3.12 -23.48 -55.02
N ILE A 12 1.82 -23.27 -54.87
CA ILE A 12 1.03 -22.83 -53.74
C ILE A 12 1.06 -23.86 -52.58
N ILE A 13 0.98 -23.33 -51.37
CA ILE A 13 0.82 -23.99 -50.06
C ILE A 13 -0.38 -24.95 -50.03
N PRO A 14 -0.27 -26.15 -49.44
CA PRO A 14 -1.38 -26.76 -48.74
C PRO A 14 -1.24 -26.53 -47.23
N LYS A 15 -2.22 -25.84 -46.64
CA LYS A 15 -2.45 -25.86 -45.19
C LYS A 15 -2.81 -27.30 -44.81
N ALA A 16 -2.02 -27.90 -43.92
CA ALA A 16 -2.42 -29.08 -43.17
C ALA A 16 -2.18 -28.86 -41.68
N THR A 17 -3.31 -28.86 -40.98
CA THR A 17 -3.56 -28.92 -39.55
C THR A 17 -2.72 -29.96 -38.79
N GLY A 18 -2.24 -29.57 -37.60
CA GLY A 18 -2.14 -30.43 -36.42
C GLY A 18 -1.10 -31.56 -36.44
N GLY A 19 -0.04 -31.42 -35.64
CA GLY A 19 0.82 -32.55 -35.25
C GLY A 19 2.21 -32.15 -34.75
N ARG A 20 2.37 -32.14 -33.42
CA ARG A 20 3.58 -32.24 -32.56
C ARG A 20 4.96 -31.88 -33.17
N PRO A 21 5.75 -30.98 -32.53
CA PRO A 21 7.18 -30.92 -32.77
C PRO A 21 7.90 -32.11 -32.11
N LEU A 22 8.92 -32.62 -32.82
CA LEU A 22 9.81 -33.68 -32.40
C LEU A 22 10.49 -33.38 -31.05
N ALA A 23 10.39 -34.35 -30.14
CA ALA A 23 11.16 -34.41 -28.92
C ALA A 23 12.63 -34.73 -29.23
N VAL A 24 13.53 -33.80 -28.95
CA VAL A 24 14.88 -34.12 -28.49
C VAL A 24 14.87 -33.86 -26.99
N ALA A 25 14.31 -34.80 -26.25
CA ALA A 25 14.37 -34.80 -24.80
C ALA A 25 15.77 -35.28 -24.38
N ALA A 26 16.59 -34.36 -23.89
CA ALA A 26 17.63 -34.72 -22.94
C ALA A 26 16.91 -35.15 -21.66
N GLU A 27 16.83 -36.46 -21.42
CA GLU A 27 16.35 -37.04 -20.16
C GLU A 27 17.26 -36.58 -19.01
N ILE A 28 16.92 -35.46 -18.36
CA ILE A 28 17.20 -35.32 -16.93
C ILE A 28 15.98 -35.89 -16.23
N ARG A 29 16.05 -37.18 -15.89
CA ARG A 29 15.12 -37.78 -14.95
C ARG A 29 15.24 -37.02 -13.63
N CYS A 30 14.21 -36.24 -13.30
CA CYS A 30 13.92 -35.90 -11.91
C CYS A 30 13.76 -37.22 -11.15
N PHE A 31 14.79 -37.62 -10.41
CA PHE A 31 14.59 -38.50 -9.28
C PHE A 31 13.70 -37.74 -8.30
N LEU A 32 12.43 -38.14 -8.21
CA LEU A 32 11.69 -38.07 -6.97
C LEU A 32 12.55 -38.79 -5.93
N ILE A 33 13.23 -38.04 -5.08
CA ILE A 33 13.83 -38.57 -3.87
C ILE A 33 12.64 -38.86 -2.93
N GLU A 34 12.05 -40.03 -3.09
CA GLU A 34 11.32 -40.66 -1.99
C GLU A 34 12.33 -40.93 -0.86
N GLY A 35 12.06 -40.37 0.32
CA GLY A 35 12.76 -40.70 1.56
C GLY A 35 14.09 -39.97 1.78
N ASN A 36 14.03 -38.72 2.24
CA ASN A 36 15.20 -38.05 2.79
C ASN A 36 15.45 -38.54 4.23
N ASP A 37 16.15 -39.65 4.34
CA ASP A 37 16.57 -40.33 5.58
C ASP A 37 17.88 -39.70 6.14
N TYR A 38 17.97 -38.36 6.18
CA TYR A 38 19.18 -37.62 6.61
C TYR A 38 19.16 -37.15 8.07
N LEU A 39 18.35 -37.78 8.91
CA LEU A 39 18.43 -37.64 10.37
C LEU A 39 18.23 -39.02 10.99
N LYS A 40 19.24 -39.90 10.90
CA LYS A 40 19.32 -41.00 11.88
C LYS A 40 19.52 -40.36 13.25
N PRO A 41 18.62 -40.57 14.23
CA PRO A 41 18.82 -40.02 15.56
C PRO A 41 20.03 -40.73 16.17
N ALA A 42 21.16 -40.02 16.27
CA ALA A 42 22.07 -40.28 17.37
C ALA A 42 21.21 -40.28 18.63
N ARG A 43 21.32 -41.31 19.49
CA ARG A 43 20.57 -41.44 20.74
C ARG A 43 20.51 -40.08 21.47
N LEU A 44 19.42 -39.35 21.27
CA LEU A 44 19.16 -38.08 21.92
C LEU A 44 18.78 -38.43 23.35
N GLN A 45 19.67 -38.11 24.29
CA GLN A 45 19.22 -37.90 25.66
C GLN A 45 18.09 -36.85 25.59
N LYS A 46 16.94 -37.12 26.24
CA LYS A 46 15.88 -36.13 26.39
C LYS A 46 16.49 -34.86 26.97
N SER A 47 16.64 -33.81 26.16
CA SER A 47 17.00 -32.49 26.66
C SER A 47 15.81 -31.96 27.47
N GLU A 48 16.09 -31.37 28.64
CA GLU A 48 15.06 -30.74 29.49
C GLU A 48 14.38 -29.53 28.81
N MET A 49 14.89 -29.08 27.65
CA MET A 49 14.36 -27.95 26.87
C MET A 49 13.56 -28.35 25.62
N ALA A 50 13.31 -29.63 25.37
CA ALA A 50 12.50 -30.04 24.22
C ALA A 50 11.03 -29.60 24.42
N THR A 51 10.69 -28.42 23.89
CA THR A 51 9.33 -27.87 23.92
C THR A 51 8.38 -28.87 23.27
N SER A 52 7.31 -29.26 23.98
CA SER A 52 6.32 -30.20 23.47
C SER A 52 5.16 -29.46 22.81
N LEU A 53 4.43 -30.14 21.92
CA LEU A 53 3.20 -29.58 21.33
C LEU A 53 2.19 -29.14 22.39
N GLU A 54 2.07 -29.89 23.49
CA GLU A 54 1.17 -29.54 24.60
C GLU A 54 1.65 -28.30 25.34
N ALA A 55 2.97 -28.09 25.46
CA ALA A 55 3.55 -26.93 26.15
C ALA A 55 3.35 -25.60 25.39
N ILE A 56 3.11 -25.66 24.07
CA ILE A 56 2.86 -24.46 23.24
C ILE A 56 1.39 -24.24 22.91
N LYS A 57 0.50 -25.14 23.34
CA LYS A 57 -0.90 -25.10 22.98
C LYS A 57 -1.57 -23.83 23.49
N GLY A 58 -2.22 -23.09 22.58
CA GLY A 58 -2.91 -21.84 22.90
C GLY A 58 -1.99 -20.63 23.10
N ARG A 59 -0.67 -20.80 23.06
CA ARG A 59 0.30 -19.70 23.14
C ARG A 59 0.45 -19.03 21.77
N PRO A 60 0.60 -17.70 21.70
CA PRO A 60 0.76 -17.01 20.44
C PRO A 60 2.18 -17.11 19.86
N VAL A 61 2.29 -16.86 18.56
CA VAL A 61 3.55 -16.46 17.90
C VAL A 61 3.69 -14.95 18.04
N ALA A 62 4.80 -14.45 18.58
CA ALA A 62 5.08 -13.03 18.61
C ALA A 62 5.98 -12.64 17.43
N VAL A 63 5.66 -11.55 16.73
CA VAL A 63 6.47 -10.96 15.66
C VAL A 63 6.82 -9.52 16.03
N LEU A 64 8.10 -9.20 16.12
CA LEU A 64 8.58 -7.87 16.48
C LEU A 64 8.94 -7.09 15.20
N GLY A 65 8.16 -6.06 14.89
CA GLY A 65 8.26 -5.25 13.69
C GLY A 65 7.05 -5.47 12.77
N GLY A 66 6.29 -4.41 12.51
CA GLY A 66 5.14 -4.38 11.59
C GLY A 66 5.50 -3.96 10.16
N GLY A 67 6.79 -3.95 9.83
CA GLY A 67 7.30 -3.67 8.49
C GLY A 67 6.95 -4.77 7.48
N VAL A 68 7.55 -4.68 6.29
CA VAL A 68 7.28 -5.54 5.13
C VAL A 68 7.32 -7.03 5.45
N LEU A 69 8.48 -7.50 5.93
CA LEU A 69 8.66 -8.91 6.25
C LEU A 69 7.90 -9.30 7.51
N GLY A 70 7.81 -8.43 8.51
CA GLY A 70 7.14 -8.70 9.77
C GLY A 70 5.65 -8.99 9.60
N ARG A 71 4.91 -8.14 8.87
CA ARG A 71 3.47 -8.35 8.62
C ARG A 71 3.20 -9.61 7.80
N ARG A 72 4.10 -9.96 6.87
CA ARG A 72 4.01 -11.20 6.08
C ARG A 72 4.27 -12.43 6.92
N ILE A 73 5.33 -12.43 7.73
CA ILE A 73 5.63 -13.51 8.69
C ILE A 73 4.42 -13.73 9.59
N ALA A 74 3.85 -12.65 10.12
CA ALA A 74 2.64 -12.70 10.94
C ALA A 74 1.44 -13.30 10.18
N CYS A 75 1.22 -12.89 8.92
CA CYS A 75 0.19 -13.45 8.05
C CYS A 75 0.38 -14.96 7.82
N THR A 76 1.61 -15.42 7.56
CA THR A 76 1.93 -16.85 7.39
C THR A 76 1.54 -17.67 8.62
N TRP A 77 1.94 -17.24 9.81
CA TRP A 77 1.60 -17.94 11.05
C TRP A 77 0.10 -17.90 11.36
N ALA A 78 -0.54 -16.74 11.15
CA ALA A 78 -1.98 -16.59 11.37
C ALA A 78 -2.79 -17.46 10.40
N ALA A 79 -2.41 -17.48 9.13
CA ALA A 79 -3.02 -18.34 8.11
C ALA A 79 -2.87 -19.83 8.46
N GLY A 80 -1.72 -20.22 9.02
CA GLY A 80 -1.48 -21.57 9.55
C GLY A 80 -2.28 -21.94 10.81
N GLY A 81 -3.17 -21.06 11.30
CA GLY A 81 -4.07 -21.33 12.43
C GLY A 81 -3.57 -20.86 13.79
N TRP A 82 -2.45 -20.14 13.85
CA TRP A 82 -1.90 -19.63 15.10
C TRP A 82 -2.50 -18.28 15.49
N ASN A 83 -2.62 -18.03 16.80
CA ASN A 83 -2.78 -16.66 17.28
C ASN A 83 -1.43 -15.94 17.15
N VAL A 84 -1.44 -14.72 16.62
CA VAL A 84 -0.22 -13.94 16.37
C VAL A 84 -0.31 -12.59 17.06
N ASN A 85 0.74 -12.27 17.82
CA ASN A 85 0.94 -10.97 18.44
C ASN A 85 1.97 -10.19 17.61
N ILE A 86 1.58 -9.09 17.01
CA ILE A 86 2.48 -8.20 16.28
C ILE A 86 2.83 -7.04 17.17
N ARG A 87 4.12 -6.72 17.28
CA ARG A 87 4.57 -5.58 18.05
C ARG A 87 5.27 -4.56 17.17
N ASP A 88 4.80 -3.33 17.20
CA ASP A 88 5.51 -2.19 16.60
C ASP A 88 5.26 -0.93 17.44
N PRO A 89 6.27 -0.09 17.73
CA PRO A 89 6.05 1.18 18.42
C PRO A 89 5.19 2.17 17.61
N SER A 90 5.20 2.10 16.28
CA SER A 90 4.38 2.99 15.43
C SER A 90 2.94 2.48 15.34
N PRO A 91 1.92 3.32 15.67
CA PRO A 91 0.53 2.96 15.47
C PRO A 91 0.19 2.73 14.00
N GLU A 92 0.83 3.46 13.09
CA GLU A 92 0.70 3.28 11.65
C GLU A 92 1.10 1.85 11.25
N GLN A 93 2.30 1.41 11.64
CA GLN A 93 2.79 0.05 11.31
C GLN A 93 1.96 -1.07 11.95
N ARG A 94 1.39 -0.84 13.13
CA ARG A 94 0.46 -1.79 13.76
C ARG A 94 -0.81 -1.95 12.92
N ASN A 95 -1.41 -0.83 12.52
CA ASN A 95 -2.59 -0.83 11.66
C ASN A 95 -2.27 -1.45 10.29
N ALA A 96 -1.11 -1.12 9.71
CA ALA A 96 -0.56 -1.68 8.48
C ALA A 96 -0.53 -3.20 8.49
N SER A 97 -0.03 -3.73 9.60
CA SER A 97 0.17 -5.15 9.76
C SER A 97 -1.15 -5.89 9.91
N LEU A 98 -2.07 -5.37 10.73
CA LEU A 98 -3.38 -5.98 10.91
C LEU A 98 -4.19 -5.94 9.61
N HIS A 99 -4.20 -4.81 8.91
CA HIS A 99 -4.88 -4.67 7.63
C HIS A 99 -4.31 -5.62 6.57
N TYR A 100 -2.98 -5.72 6.49
CA TYR A 100 -2.34 -6.69 5.60
C TYR A 100 -2.81 -8.12 5.90
N ILE A 101 -2.83 -8.51 7.17
CA ILE A 101 -3.28 -9.86 7.54
C ILE A 101 -4.74 -10.05 7.20
N GLU A 102 -5.62 -9.12 7.57
CA GLU A 102 -7.06 -9.21 7.29
C GLU A 102 -7.35 -9.45 5.80
N ASN A 103 -6.66 -8.75 4.91
CA ASN A 103 -6.87 -8.88 3.46
C ASN A 103 -6.21 -10.11 2.83
N ASN A 104 -5.18 -10.69 3.45
CA ASN A 104 -4.36 -11.74 2.83
C ASN A 104 -4.53 -13.12 3.47
N ILE A 105 -4.96 -13.18 4.73
CA ILE A 105 -4.97 -14.40 5.54
C ILE A 105 -5.85 -15.49 4.94
N ALA A 106 -6.97 -15.14 4.30
CA ALA A 106 -7.85 -16.10 3.65
C ALA A 106 -7.18 -16.77 2.44
N SER A 107 -6.46 -16.00 1.62
CA SER A 107 -5.70 -16.52 0.48
C SER A 107 -4.61 -17.48 0.95
N TYR A 108 -3.80 -17.04 1.91
CA TYR A 108 -2.72 -17.86 2.48
C TYR A 108 -3.25 -19.15 3.11
N ALA A 109 -4.32 -19.07 3.89
CA ALA A 109 -4.91 -20.24 4.55
C ALA A 109 -5.53 -21.24 3.56
N SER A 110 -6.10 -20.74 2.46
CA SER A 110 -6.60 -21.57 1.36
C SER A 110 -5.48 -22.39 0.71
N GLU A 111 -4.31 -21.77 0.48
CA GLU A 111 -3.15 -22.47 -0.07
C GLU A 111 -2.55 -23.52 0.86
N ILE A 112 -2.65 -23.30 2.19
CA ILE A 112 -2.13 -24.24 3.21
C ILE A 112 -3.17 -25.33 3.54
N GLY A 113 -4.47 -25.03 3.38
CA GLY A 113 -5.56 -25.92 3.76
C GLY A 113 -5.94 -25.84 5.24
N THR A 114 -5.79 -24.67 5.86
CA THR A 114 -5.98 -24.43 7.30
C THR A 114 -7.15 -23.50 7.58
N LYS A 115 -7.65 -23.54 8.83
CA LYS A 115 -8.51 -22.48 9.35
C LYS A 115 -7.61 -21.38 9.94
N PRO A 116 -7.75 -20.11 9.54
CA PRO A 116 -6.97 -19.03 10.11
C PRO A 116 -7.16 -18.87 11.62
N GLY A 117 -6.07 -18.46 12.30
CA GLY A 117 -6.09 -17.96 13.66
C GLY A 117 -6.35 -16.44 13.71
N ASN A 118 -6.08 -15.81 14.84
CA ASN A 118 -6.29 -14.37 15.03
C ASN A 118 -4.96 -13.61 15.04
N ALA A 119 -5.00 -12.33 14.64
CA ALA A 119 -3.88 -11.40 14.81
C ALA A 119 -4.27 -10.27 15.77
N SER A 120 -3.33 -9.82 16.60
CA SER A 120 -3.50 -8.70 17.51
C SER A 120 -2.22 -7.86 17.53
N ALA A 121 -2.36 -6.54 17.59
CA ALA A 121 -1.21 -5.63 17.59
C ALA A 121 -1.00 -4.99 18.96
N PHE A 122 0.27 -4.83 19.32
CA PHE A 122 0.71 -4.33 20.62
C PHE A 122 1.79 -3.27 20.45
N GLU A 123 1.74 -2.23 21.28
CA GLU A 123 2.81 -1.24 21.38
C GLU A 123 3.92 -1.72 22.34
N SER A 124 3.48 -2.23 23.50
CA SER A 124 4.30 -2.78 24.57
C SER A 124 4.99 -4.07 24.12
N LEU A 125 6.30 -4.16 24.37
CA LEU A 125 7.06 -5.39 24.14
C LEU A 125 6.61 -6.51 25.09
N GLU A 126 6.42 -6.19 26.37
CA GLU A 126 6.04 -7.16 27.40
C GLU A 126 4.70 -7.84 27.07
N ASP A 127 3.68 -7.05 26.71
CA ASP A 127 2.36 -7.59 26.39
C ASP A 127 2.36 -8.48 25.15
N ALA A 128 3.22 -8.17 24.18
CA ALA A 128 3.33 -8.97 22.97
C ALA A 128 3.98 -10.35 23.22
N VAL A 129 4.93 -10.45 24.16
CA VAL A 129 5.80 -11.63 24.31
C VAL A 129 5.53 -12.48 25.54
N LYS A 130 4.85 -11.96 26.58
CA LYS A 130 4.72 -12.62 27.90
C LYS A 130 4.17 -14.05 27.87
N ASP A 131 3.33 -14.38 26.89
CA ASP A 131 2.74 -15.72 26.72
C ASP A 131 3.24 -16.46 25.47
N ALA A 132 4.12 -15.85 24.67
CA ALA A 132 4.51 -16.38 23.37
C ALA A 132 5.30 -17.70 23.50
N TRP A 133 5.11 -18.63 22.56
CA TRP A 133 5.95 -19.83 22.46
C TRP A 133 7.15 -19.63 21.54
N THR A 134 7.06 -18.68 20.60
CA THR A 134 8.19 -18.20 19.82
C THR A 134 8.07 -16.70 19.61
N VAL A 135 9.21 -16.02 19.59
CA VAL A 135 9.33 -14.60 19.28
C VAL A 135 10.23 -14.44 18.06
N ILE A 136 9.70 -13.87 16.99
CA ILE A 136 10.39 -13.64 15.73
C ILE A 136 10.75 -12.16 15.64
N GLU A 137 12.03 -11.86 15.76
CA GLU A 137 12.60 -10.53 15.61
C GLU A 137 12.72 -10.18 14.12
N ALA A 138 12.00 -9.14 13.71
CA ALA A 138 12.02 -8.54 12.36
C ALA A 138 12.08 -7.01 12.43
N VAL A 139 12.83 -6.48 13.40
CA VAL A 139 13.07 -5.04 13.61
C VAL A 139 14.11 -4.51 12.61
N PRO A 140 14.27 -3.18 12.46
CA PRO A 140 15.23 -2.60 11.51
C PRO A 140 16.65 -3.17 11.63
N GLU A 141 17.35 -3.24 10.51
CA GLU A 141 18.67 -3.88 10.38
C GLU A 141 19.81 -3.06 11.00
N LYS A 142 19.72 -2.79 12.31
CA LYS A 142 20.69 -2.07 13.13
C LYS A 142 21.16 -2.98 14.26
N LEU A 143 22.45 -3.32 14.27
CA LEU A 143 23.00 -4.29 15.22
C LEU A 143 22.75 -3.92 16.69
N SER A 144 22.97 -2.65 17.07
CA SER A 144 22.74 -2.18 18.45
C SER A 144 21.29 -2.37 18.90
N LEU A 145 20.32 -2.08 18.02
CA LEU A 145 18.90 -2.28 18.30
C LEU A 145 18.57 -3.76 18.50
N LYS A 146 19.14 -4.65 17.70
CA LYS A 146 18.94 -6.11 17.84
C LYS A 146 19.56 -6.62 19.14
N ILE A 147 20.76 -6.16 19.50
CA ILE A 147 21.40 -6.49 20.79
C ILE A 147 20.51 -6.11 21.97
N ASP A 148 19.97 -4.88 21.96
CA ASP A 148 19.07 -4.42 23.01
C ASP A 148 17.76 -5.22 23.03
N THR A 149 17.20 -5.52 21.84
CA THR A 149 15.98 -6.33 21.70
C THR A 149 16.14 -7.72 22.32
N PHE A 150 17.22 -8.44 22.02
CA PHE A 150 17.43 -9.78 22.57
C PHE A 150 17.72 -9.76 24.10
N ALA A 151 18.35 -8.69 24.61
CA ALA A 151 18.53 -8.50 26.04
C ALA A 151 17.19 -8.32 26.78
N ASP A 152 16.24 -7.63 26.16
CA ASP A 152 14.89 -7.47 26.73
C ASP A 152 14.06 -8.76 26.59
N LEU A 153 14.21 -9.50 25.48
CA LEU A 153 13.56 -10.80 25.30
C LEU A 153 14.03 -11.86 26.31
N GLU A 154 15.30 -11.83 26.74
CA GLU A 154 15.76 -12.70 27.82
C GLU A 154 14.96 -12.49 29.11
N LYS A 155 14.56 -11.24 29.39
CA LYS A 155 13.87 -10.85 30.62
C LYS A 155 12.35 -11.05 30.53
N LEU A 156 11.75 -10.71 29.39
CA LEU A 156 10.30 -10.57 29.23
C LEU A 156 9.61 -11.79 28.64
N ALA A 157 10.29 -12.55 27.76
CA ALA A 157 9.69 -13.71 27.12
C ALA A 157 9.78 -14.95 28.04
N PRO A 158 8.84 -15.90 27.95
CA PRO A 158 8.91 -17.17 28.67
C PRO A 158 10.26 -17.88 28.48
N LYS A 159 10.77 -18.51 29.53
CA LYS A 159 12.08 -19.19 29.52
C LYS A 159 12.18 -20.34 28.53
N ASP A 160 11.04 -20.90 28.13
CA ASP A 160 10.90 -21.99 27.18
C ASP A 160 10.53 -21.53 25.75
N ALA A 161 10.39 -20.22 25.53
CA ALA A 161 10.06 -19.67 24.21
C ALA A 161 11.30 -19.63 23.30
N SER A 162 11.16 -20.06 22.05
CA SER A 162 12.21 -19.85 21.05
C SER A 162 12.33 -18.36 20.72
N LEU A 163 13.55 -17.84 20.65
CA LEU A 163 13.81 -16.44 20.30
C LEU A 163 14.59 -16.43 18.99
N VAL A 164 13.98 -15.97 17.90
CA VAL A 164 14.56 -16.14 16.58
C VAL A 164 14.68 -14.82 15.83
N SER A 165 15.74 -14.64 15.04
CA SER A 165 15.94 -13.43 14.24
C SER A 165 15.75 -13.69 12.75
N ASN A 166 14.98 -12.83 12.09
CA ASN A 166 14.85 -12.79 10.64
C ASN A 166 16.03 -12.09 9.93
N SER A 167 17.07 -11.66 10.66
CA SER A 167 18.21 -11.00 10.04
C SER A 167 18.90 -11.90 9.02
N SER A 168 19.17 -11.33 7.85
CA SER A 168 19.90 -11.93 6.75
C SER A 168 21.38 -11.53 6.74
N SER A 169 21.71 -10.43 7.43
CA SER A 169 23.04 -9.82 7.42
C SER A 169 23.86 -10.16 8.66
N TYR A 170 23.21 -10.25 9.83
CA TYR A 170 23.88 -10.53 11.10
C TYR A 170 23.60 -11.96 11.56
N LYS A 171 24.66 -12.65 11.97
CA LYS A 171 24.57 -13.93 12.64
C LYS A 171 23.95 -13.68 14.02
N SER A 172 23.10 -14.59 14.49
CA SER A 172 22.45 -14.45 15.78
C SER A 172 23.47 -14.28 16.91
N SER A 173 24.63 -14.94 16.87
CA SER A 173 25.72 -14.74 17.85
C SER A 173 26.18 -13.28 18.02
N GLU A 174 26.11 -12.47 16.96
CA GLU A 174 26.47 -11.05 16.99
C GLU A 174 25.46 -10.21 17.79
N MET A 175 24.25 -10.71 18.00
CA MET A 175 23.17 -10.03 18.71
C MET A 175 23.14 -10.34 20.21
N LEU A 176 24.01 -11.24 20.70
CA LEU A 176 23.89 -11.83 22.04
C LEU A 176 24.86 -11.28 23.08
N GLU A 177 25.49 -10.14 22.79
CA GLU A 177 26.46 -9.49 23.68
C GLU A 177 25.91 -9.32 25.11
N LYS A 178 24.63 -8.94 25.23
CA LYS A 178 23.94 -8.67 26.50
C LYS A 178 23.10 -9.84 27.01
N VAL A 179 23.15 -11.00 26.38
CA VAL A 179 22.30 -12.17 26.69
C VAL A 179 23.08 -13.23 27.45
N GLY A 180 22.50 -13.73 28.55
CA GLY A 180 23.06 -14.79 29.39
C GLY A 180 23.14 -16.16 28.68
N LYS A 181 24.14 -16.97 29.04
CA LYS A 181 24.44 -18.27 28.39
C LYS A 181 23.26 -19.23 28.31
N GLU A 182 22.41 -19.27 29.33
CA GLU A 182 21.26 -20.17 29.32
C GLU A 182 20.21 -19.75 28.28
N ALA A 183 19.99 -18.45 28.08
CA ALA A 183 19.07 -17.96 27.06
C ALA A 183 19.60 -18.12 25.63
N ARG A 184 20.93 -18.17 25.41
CA ARG A 184 21.51 -18.41 24.07
C ARG A 184 21.12 -19.77 23.49
N LYS A 185 20.93 -20.77 24.35
CA LYS A 185 20.51 -22.12 23.92
C LYS A 185 19.15 -22.15 23.21
N ARG A 186 18.33 -21.11 23.34
CA ARG A 186 17.01 -20.98 22.67
C ARG A 186 16.98 -19.92 21.57
N ILE A 187 18.16 -19.46 21.12
CA ILE A 187 18.30 -18.43 20.07
C ILE A 187 18.87 -18.99 18.77
N MET A 188 18.29 -18.59 17.64
CA MET A 188 18.77 -18.92 16.29
C MET A 188 18.35 -17.87 15.25
N ASN A 189 18.94 -17.89 14.05
CA ASN A 189 18.36 -17.19 12.89
C ASN A 189 17.22 -18.04 12.29
N THR A 190 16.17 -17.36 11.82
CA THR A 190 15.07 -17.90 11.00
C THR A 190 14.79 -16.91 9.87
N HIS A 191 15.53 -17.02 8.78
CA HIS A 191 15.52 -16.07 7.67
C HIS A 191 14.43 -16.41 6.64
N TYR A 192 13.37 -15.60 6.64
CA TYR A 192 12.27 -15.61 5.68
C TYR A 192 12.64 -14.75 4.46
N MET A 193 12.38 -15.25 3.25
CA MET A 193 12.80 -14.61 2.01
C MET A 193 11.64 -13.97 1.25
N MET A 194 11.90 -12.85 0.57
CA MET A 194 11.02 -12.27 -0.45
C MET A 194 11.21 -12.97 -1.82
N PRO A 195 10.23 -12.92 -2.76
CA PRO A 195 8.86 -12.35 -2.67
C PRO A 195 7.85 -13.25 -1.90
N PRO A 196 6.57 -12.87 -1.74
CA PRO A 196 5.53 -13.63 -1.01
C PRO A 196 5.48 -15.13 -1.29
N ASP A 197 5.56 -15.50 -2.57
CA ASP A 197 5.47 -16.88 -3.03
C ASP A 197 6.68 -17.73 -2.60
N ASN A 198 7.77 -17.11 -2.13
CA ASN A 198 8.93 -17.81 -1.65
C ASN A 198 8.67 -18.40 -0.25
N ARG A 199 8.46 -19.72 -0.22
CA ARG A 199 8.19 -20.48 1.01
C ARG A 199 9.46 -20.96 1.72
N ILE A 200 10.66 -20.65 1.22
CA ILE A 200 11.91 -21.05 1.89
C ILE A 200 12.12 -20.23 3.17
N VAL A 201 12.50 -20.92 4.24
CA VAL A 201 12.99 -20.32 5.49
C VAL A 201 14.31 -20.97 5.87
N GLU A 202 15.36 -20.19 6.08
CA GLU A 202 16.65 -20.73 6.50
C GLU A 202 16.83 -20.60 8.02
N LEU A 203 17.12 -21.71 8.70
CA LEU A 203 17.43 -21.75 10.12
C LEU A 203 18.93 -21.90 10.30
N MET A 204 19.53 -21.18 11.24
CA MET A 204 20.96 -21.26 11.51
C MET A 204 21.25 -21.11 13.00
N THR A 205 22.07 -22.02 13.53
CA THR A 205 22.56 -21.95 14.93
C THR A 205 23.51 -20.77 15.13
N ASP A 206 23.56 -20.22 16.34
CA ASP A 206 24.57 -19.27 16.82
C ASP A 206 25.85 -19.96 17.38
N GLY A 207 25.90 -21.30 17.34
CA GLY A 207 26.96 -22.13 17.93
C GLY A 207 26.69 -22.57 19.38
N GLU A 208 25.76 -21.92 20.09
CA GLU A 208 25.30 -22.26 21.45
C GLU A 208 23.85 -22.80 21.47
N THR A 209 23.08 -22.63 20.39
CA THR A 209 21.70 -23.11 20.23
C THR A 209 21.60 -24.60 20.56
N ASP A 210 20.61 -24.99 21.37
CA ASP A 210 20.30 -26.39 21.60
C ASP A 210 19.82 -27.04 20.30
N ALA A 211 20.57 -28.04 19.83
CA ALA A 211 20.28 -28.78 18.61
C ALA A 211 18.88 -29.43 18.63
N ALA A 212 18.31 -29.69 19.81
CA ALA A 212 16.98 -30.27 19.96
C ALA A 212 15.85 -29.33 19.50
N ILE A 213 16.08 -28.03 19.40
CA ILE A 213 15.07 -27.04 18.96
C ILE A 213 14.79 -27.15 17.46
N PHE A 214 15.80 -27.46 16.64
CA PHE A 214 15.66 -27.45 15.19
C PHE A 214 14.59 -28.41 14.66
N PRO A 215 14.56 -29.71 15.03
CA PRO A 215 13.51 -30.61 14.56
C PRO A 215 12.10 -30.12 14.91
N PHE A 216 11.92 -29.64 16.15
CA PHE A 216 10.63 -29.12 16.60
C PHE A 216 10.19 -27.89 15.80
N TYR A 217 11.08 -26.91 15.61
CA TYR A 217 10.76 -25.67 14.89
C TYR A 217 10.55 -25.91 13.39
N VAL A 218 11.32 -26.82 12.80
CA VAL A 218 11.16 -27.29 11.41
C VAL A 218 9.76 -27.85 11.18
N ASP A 219 9.24 -28.66 12.10
CA ASP A 219 7.89 -29.22 11.97
C ASP A 219 6.82 -28.13 12.07
N ARG A 220 6.97 -27.15 12.97
CA ARG A 220 6.04 -26.00 13.06
C ARG A 220 6.05 -25.14 11.79
N LEU A 221 7.21 -24.92 11.19
CA LEU A 221 7.32 -24.18 9.92
C LEU A 221 6.62 -24.91 8.77
N LYS A 222 6.75 -26.24 8.70
CA LYS A 222 6.05 -27.05 7.69
C LYS A 222 4.53 -27.00 7.86
N GLU A 223 4.03 -26.99 9.09
CA GLU A 223 2.59 -26.88 9.39
C GLU A 223 1.97 -25.59 8.84
N VAL A 224 2.75 -24.50 8.81
CA VAL A 224 2.30 -23.22 8.24
C VAL A 224 2.69 -23.03 6.77
N GLY A 225 3.00 -24.13 6.08
CA GLY A 225 3.26 -24.16 4.64
C GLY A 225 4.67 -23.73 4.22
N MET A 226 5.60 -23.53 5.15
CA MET A 226 6.97 -23.14 4.84
C MET A 226 7.88 -24.35 4.58
N HIS A 227 8.97 -24.12 3.85
CA HIS A 227 9.98 -25.09 3.43
C HIS A 227 11.31 -24.79 4.15
N PRO A 228 11.50 -25.29 5.38
CA PRO A 228 12.67 -24.95 6.18
C PRO A 228 13.95 -25.64 5.70
N ILE A 229 15.07 -24.89 5.70
CA ILE A 229 16.43 -25.35 5.38
C ILE A 229 17.32 -25.07 6.59
N VAL A 230 18.04 -26.07 7.09
CA VAL A 230 18.89 -25.92 8.29
C VAL A 230 20.37 -25.80 7.92
N ALA A 231 20.97 -24.65 8.21
CA ALA A 231 22.41 -24.46 8.22
C ALA A 231 22.98 -25.00 9.54
N GLN A 232 23.74 -26.09 9.45
CA GLN A 232 24.29 -26.80 10.61
C GLN A 232 25.37 -26.02 11.39
N LYS A 233 25.86 -24.92 10.80
CA LYS A 233 26.89 -24.05 11.37
C LYS A 233 26.59 -22.62 10.98
N GLU A 234 27.15 -21.70 11.75
CA GLU A 234 27.18 -20.29 11.38
C GLU A 234 27.82 -20.08 10.01
N SER A 235 27.15 -19.27 9.20
CA SER A 235 27.53 -18.98 7.83
C SER A 235 26.98 -17.61 7.44
N THR A 236 27.87 -16.68 7.06
CA THR A 236 27.43 -15.42 6.46
C THR A 236 26.69 -15.70 5.16
N GLY A 237 25.47 -15.17 5.04
CA GLY A 237 24.55 -15.48 3.96
C GLY A 237 23.88 -16.85 4.06
N ILE A 238 23.98 -17.51 5.22
CA ILE A 238 23.36 -18.80 5.53
C ILE A 238 23.69 -19.83 4.44
N VAL A 239 22.70 -20.28 3.64
CA VAL A 239 22.91 -21.19 2.51
C VAL A 239 22.72 -20.46 1.18
N PHE A 240 21.53 -19.93 0.92
CA PHE A 240 21.17 -19.36 -0.39
C PHE A 240 21.98 -18.12 -0.72
N ASN A 241 22.04 -17.12 0.17
CA ASN A 241 22.78 -15.88 -0.10
C ASN A 241 24.27 -16.15 -0.26
N ARG A 242 24.82 -17.16 0.42
CA ARG A 242 26.19 -17.63 0.24
C ARG A 242 26.43 -18.26 -1.13
N VAL A 243 25.51 -19.08 -1.62
CA VAL A 243 25.58 -19.65 -2.99
C VAL A 243 25.44 -18.53 -4.01
N TRP A 244 24.51 -17.61 -3.80
CA TRP A 244 24.26 -16.46 -4.66
C TRP A 244 25.48 -15.54 -4.77
N ALA A 245 26.18 -15.26 -3.66
CA ALA A 245 27.44 -14.51 -3.67
C ALA A 245 28.52 -15.18 -4.54
N ALA A 246 28.60 -16.51 -4.53
CA ALA A 246 29.54 -17.23 -5.39
C ALA A 246 29.18 -17.12 -6.88
N ILE A 247 27.89 -17.27 -7.21
CA ILE A 247 27.39 -17.12 -8.58
C ILE A 247 27.67 -15.70 -9.08
N LYS A 248 27.26 -14.66 -8.33
CA LYS A 248 27.51 -13.26 -8.70
C LYS A 248 28.98 -12.98 -8.94
N ARG A 249 29.87 -13.40 -8.03
CA ARG A 249 31.31 -13.20 -8.18
C ARG A 249 31.85 -13.79 -9.48
N GLU A 250 31.43 -15.00 -9.83
CA GLU A 250 31.89 -15.65 -11.07
C GLU A 250 31.33 -14.94 -12.31
N CYS A 251 30.04 -14.56 -12.28
CA CYS A 251 29.43 -13.80 -13.37
C CYS A 251 30.15 -12.47 -13.60
N LEU A 252 30.45 -11.72 -12.53
CA LEU A 252 31.21 -10.47 -12.62
C LEU A 252 32.63 -10.70 -13.15
N THR A 253 33.27 -11.81 -12.77
CA THR A 253 34.62 -12.15 -13.26
C THR A 253 34.63 -12.43 -14.76
N ILE A 254 33.65 -13.19 -15.27
CA ILE A 254 33.45 -13.44 -16.72
C ILE A 254 33.28 -12.13 -17.48
N LEU A 255 32.50 -11.19 -16.94
CA LEU A 255 32.28 -9.87 -17.55
C LEU A 255 33.55 -9.01 -17.51
N ALA A 256 34.26 -9.00 -16.39
CA ALA A 256 35.49 -8.24 -16.21
C ALA A 256 36.63 -8.71 -17.12
N GLU A 257 36.67 -10.01 -17.45
CA GLU A 257 37.61 -10.61 -18.40
C GLU A 257 37.20 -10.43 -19.87
N GLY A 258 36.01 -9.88 -20.13
CA GLY A 258 35.49 -9.69 -21.48
C GLY A 258 35.13 -10.99 -22.21
N VAL A 259 34.91 -12.09 -21.47
CA VAL A 259 34.59 -13.40 -22.04
C VAL A 259 33.20 -13.42 -22.68
N SER A 260 32.24 -12.67 -22.13
CA SER A 260 30.88 -12.57 -22.66
C SER A 260 30.21 -11.25 -22.25
N THR A 261 29.01 -10.99 -22.78
CA THR A 261 28.17 -9.85 -22.41
C THR A 261 27.09 -10.26 -21.40
N PRO A 262 26.48 -9.31 -20.66
CA PRO A 262 25.39 -9.61 -19.73
C PRO A 262 24.24 -10.39 -20.38
N ASP A 263 23.79 -9.96 -21.58
CA ASP A 263 22.69 -10.63 -22.32
C ASP A 263 23.00 -12.10 -22.63
N GLN A 264 24.22 -12.39 -23.08
CA GLN A 264 24.64 -13.74 -23.45
C GLN A 264 24.82 -14.63 -22.22
N LEU A 265 25.42 -14.10 -21.15
CA LEU A 265 25.58 -14.81 -19.89
C LEU A 265 24.22 -15.21 -19.31
N ASP A 266 23.29 -14.26 -19.25
CA ASP A 266 21.93 -14.53 -18.78
C ASP A 266 21.19 -15.51 -19.70
N SER A 267 21.36 -15.40 -21.03
CA SER A 267 20.74 -16.34 -21.98
C SER A 267 21.19 -17.78 -21.73
N VAL A 268 22.49 -18.02 -21.54
CA VAL A 268 23.01 -19.35 -21.20
C VAL A 268 22.42 -19.86 -19.89
N TRP A 269 22.38 -19.00 -18.86
CA TRP A 269 21.80 -19.37 -17.57
C TRP A 269 20.31 -19.75 -17.70
N MET A 270 19.53 -18.91 -18.38
CA MET A 270 18.09 -19.12 -18.53
C MET A 270 17.77 -20.38 -19.31
N GLU A 271 18.47 -20.64 -20.42
CA GLU A 271 18.27 -21.85 -21.23
C GLU A 271 18.68 -23.13 -20.48
N MET A 272 19.77 -23.08 -19.69
CA MET A 272 20.25 -24.26 -18.96
C MET A 272 19.41 -24.60 -17.73
N PHE A 273 18.96 -23.58 -16.99
CA PHE A 273 18.27 -23.77 -15.69
C PHE A 273 16.76 -23.54 -15.77
N GLY A 274 16.22 -23.12 -16.92
CA GLY A 274 14.80 -22.80 -17.10
C GLY A 274 14.32 -21.63 -16.23
N SER A 275 15.24 -20.76 -15.79
CA SER A 275 14.93 -19.64 -14.90
C SER A 275 14.30 -18.47 -15.67
N LYS A 276 13.40 -17.73 -15.01
CA LYS A 276 12.76 -16.54 -15.61
C LYS A 276 13.71 -15.34 -15.82
N ALA A 277 14.82 -15.30 -15.08
CA ALA A 277 15.81 -14.22 -15.14
C ALA A 277 17.20 -14.79 -14.86
N GLY A 278 18.22 -14.21 -15.51
CA GLY A 278 19.61 -14.58 -15.26
C GLY A 278 20.30 -13.72 -14.21
N PRO A 279 21.55 -14.06 -13.84
CA PRO A 279 22.27 -13.41 -12.76
C PRO A 279 22.53 -11.92 -12.97
N CYS A 280 22.82 -11.50 -14.19
CA CYS A 280 23.04 -10.10 -14.51
C CYS A 280 21.75 -9.29 -14.36
N THR A 281 20.62 -9.81 -14.85
CA THR A 281 19.30 -9.19 -14.68
C THR A 281 18.97 -9.05 -13.20
N MET A 282 19.22 -10.09 -12.40
CA MET A 282 18.98 -10.06 -10.95
C MET A 282 19.87 -9.02 -10.24
N MET A 283 21.14 -8.89 -10.60
CA MET A 283 22.03 -7.87 -10.04
C MET A 283 21.57 -6.45 -10.39
N ASP A 284 21.16 -6.20 -11.63
CA ASP A 284 20.63 -4.91 -12.07
C ASP A 284 19.31 -4.55 -11.37
N ALA A 285 18.47 -5.56 -11.13
CA ALA A 285 17.20 -5.39 -10.45
C ALA A 285 17.37 -5.02 -8.96
N VAL A 286 18.39 -5.56 -8.29
CA VAL A 286 18.78 -5.21 -6.90
C VAL A 286 19.46 -3.83 -6.85
N GLY A 287 20.28 -3.54 -7.85
CA GLY A 287 21.07 -2.33 -7.96
C GLY A 287 22.55 -2.59 -7.67
N LEU A 288 23.41 -2.09 -8.56
CA LEU A 288 24.82 -2.48 -8.59
C LEU A 288 25.64 -1.96 -7.41
N ASP A 289 25.28 -0.81 -6.85
CA ASP A 289 25.85 -0.27 -5.61
C ASP A 289 25.52 -1.13 -4.39
N THR A 290 24.27 -1.62 -4.28
CA THR A 290 23.89 -2.56 -3.22
C THR A 290 24.63 -3.89 -3.38
N VAL A 291 24.74 -4.39 -4.62
CA VAL A 291 25.51 -5.60 -4.93
C VAL A 291 26.97 -5.44 -4.52
N GLU A 292 27.58 -4.31 -4.88
CA GLU A 292 28.98 -4.00 -4.57
C GLU A 292 29.22 -3.95 -3.05
N PHE A 293 28.40 -3.23 -2.31
CA PHE A 293 28.48 -3.15 -0.85
C PHE A 293 28.42 -4.53 -0.17
N ILE A 294 27.50 -5.40 -0.61
CA ILE A 294 27.36 -6.76 -0.07
C ILE A 294 28.59 -7.61 -0.42
N GLU A 295 29.09 -7.53 -1.65
CA GLU A 295 30.26 -8.30 -2.07
C GLU A 295 31.54 -7.85 -1.38
N GLU A 296 31.72 -6.55 -1.08
CA GLU A 296 32.87 -6.06 -0.29
C GLU A 296 32.95 -6.75 1.08
N HIS A 297 31.80 -6.95 1.73
CA HIS A 297 31.73 -7.66 2.99
C HIS A 297 32.22 -9.11 2.86
N TYR A 298 31.71 -9.86 1.86
CA TYR A 298 32.15 -11.24 1.60
C TYR A 298 33.63 -11.33 1.22
N ILE A 299 34.13 -10.38 0.43
CA ILE A 299 35.53 -10.30 0.02
C ILE A 299 36.42 -10.14 1.23
N LYS A 300 36.09 -9.19 2.11
CA LYS A 300 36.85 -8.92 3.34
C LYS A 300 36.82 -10.11 4.30
N GLU A 301 35.65 -10.68 4.55
CA GLU A 301 35.50 -11.81 5.46
C GLU A 301 36.28 -13.06 4.97
N ARG A 302 36.34 -13.28 3.66
CA ARG A 302 36.91 -14.50 3.06
C ARG A 302 38.30 -14.33 2.47
N GLY A 303 38.88 -13.13 2.52
CA GLY A 303 40.17 -12.82 1.91
C GLY A 303 40.19 -13.03 0.39
N LEU A 304 39.10 -12.69 -0.29
CA LEU A 304 39.02 -12.78 -1.76
C LEU A 304 39.61 -11.52 -2.41
N SER A 305 39.79 -11.52 -3.74
CA SER A 305 40.12 -10.31 -4.50
C SER A 305 38.85 -9.59 -4.96
N GLY A 306 38.81 -8.26 -4.82
CA GLY A 306 37.75 -7.39 -5.35
C GLY A 306 38.01 -6.87 -6.77
N GLU A 307 39.19 -7.12 -7.34
CA GLU A 307 39.67 -6.51 -8.58
C GLU A 307 38.70 -6.72 -9.77
N LYS A 308 38.20 -7.94 -9.93
CA LYS A 308 37.29 -8.34 -11.02
C LYS A 308 35.81 -8.31 -10.63
N THR A 309 35.48 -7.81 -9.45
CA THR A 309 34.11 -7.76 -8.93
C THR A 309 33.74 -6.35 -8.51
N THR A 310 34.00 -5.97 -7.26
CA THR A 310 33.60 -4.68 -6.69
C THR A 310 34.31 -3.51 -7.38
N GLU A 311 35.61 -3.64 -7.64
CA GLU A 311 36.38 -2.61 -8.35
C GLU A 311 36.00 -2.51 -9.84
N PHE A 312 35.67 -3.63 -10.47
CA PHE A 312 35.10 -3.66 -11.82
C PHE A 312 33.75 -2.92 -11.86
N LEU A 313 32.82 -3.24 -10.96
CA LEU A 313 31.52 -2.58 -10.86
C LEU A 313 31.67 -1.06 -10.62
N LYS A 314 32.57 -0.67 -9.70
CA LYS A 314 32.89 0.73 -9.44
C LYS A 314 33.36 1.45 -10.69
N ARG A 315 34.38 0.92 -11.37
CA ARG A 315 35.02 1.55 -12.51
C ARG A 315 34.10 1.65 -13.73
N GLU A 316 33.44 0.55 -14.09
CA GLU A 316 32.70 0.45 -15.35
C GLU A 316 31.24 0.93 -15.26
N TYR A 317 30.65 0.97 -14.05
CA TYR A 317 29.22 1.26 -13.88
C TYR A 317 28.93 2.31 -12.79
N ILE A 318 29.27 2.03 -11.53
CA ILE A 318 28.78 2.82 -10.38
C ILE A 318 29.31 4.25 -10.42
N ASN A 319 30.61 4.46 -10.69
CA ASN A 319 31.20 5.80 -10.77
C ASN A 319 30.64 6.65 -11.92
N GLN A 320 29.98 6.03 -12.90
CA GLN A 320 29.31 6.69 -14.02
C GLN A 320 27.81 6.95 -13.74
N GLY A 321 27.32 6.52 -12.58
CA GLY A 321 25.91 6.60 -12.17
C GLY A 321 25.03 5.51 -12.79
N LYS A 322 25.60 4.42 -13.32
CA LYS A 322 24.85 3.26 -13.82
C LYS A 322 24.64 2.30 -12.66
N LEU A 323 23.45 2.34 -12.05
CA LEU A 323 23.14 1.59 -10.82
C LEU A 323 22.14 0.44 -11.05
N GLY A 324 21.86 0.09 -12.31
CA GLY A 324 20.84 -0.91 -12.65
C GLY A 324 19.46 -0.28 -12.81
N ALA A 325 18.41 -1.05 -12.52
CA ALA A 325 17.01 -0.71 -12.80
C ALA A 325 16.54 0.58 -12.08
N LYS A 326 17.18 0.95 -10.97
CA LYS A 326 16.87 2.20 -10.23
C LYS A 326 17.49 3.45 -10.84
N SER A 327 18.38 3.32 -11.83
CA SER A 327 19.04 4.44 -12.49
C SER A 327 18.46 4.70 -13.87
N GLY A 328 18.17 5.97 -14.18
CA GLY A 328 17.86 6.41 -15.54
C GLY A 328 19.01 6.24 -16.54
N LYS A 329 20.21 5.84 -16.07
CA LYS A 329 21.38 5.50 -16.89
C LYS A 329 21.58 3.99 -17.08
N GLY A 330 20.71 3.15 -16.52
CA GLY A 330 20.81 1.69 -16.59
C GLY A 330 21.91 1.12 -15.65
N GLY A 331 22.42 -0.05 -16.00
CA GLY A 331 23.43 -0.81 -15.27
C GLY A 331 24.22 -1.73 -16.21
N LEU A 332 24.25 -3.02 -15.88
CA LEU A 332 24.69 -4.08 -16.79
C LEU A 332 23.86 -4.07 -18.08
N TYR A 333 22.59 -3.68 -17.98
CA TYR A 333 21.70 -3.47 -19.12
C TYR A 333 21.42 -1.97 -19.39
N PRO A 334 21.00 -1.60 -20.61
CA PRO A 334 20.56 -0.25 -20.93
C PRO A 334 19.37 0.23 -20.07
N PRO A 335 19.14 1.57 -19.96
CA PRO A 335 17.97 2.10 -19.27
C PRO A 335 16.66 1.48 -19.76
N GLY A 336 15.81 1.03 -18.82
CA GLY A 336 14.50 0.46 -19.11
C GLY A 336 14.51 -1.00 -19.62
N ALA A 337 15.68 -1.62 -19.80
CA ALA A 337 15.78 -3.04 -20.18
C ALA A 337 15.53 -3.99 -19.00
N THR A 338 15.86 -3.55 -17.78
CA THR A 338 15.52 -4.26 -16.54
C THR A 338 14.46 -3.46 -15.80
N THR A 339 13.38 -4.12 -15.38
CA THR A 339 12.46 -3.55 -14.40
C THR A 339 13.09 -3.70 -13.01
N LYS A 340 12.76 -2.82 -12.04
CA LYS A 340 13.02 -3.13 -10.62
C LYS A 340 12.57 -4.58 -10.37
N ALA A 341 13.29 -5.31 -9.50
CA ALA A 341 12.97 -6.71 -9.18
C ALA A 341 11.46 -6.85 -9.01
N ALA A 342 10.81 -7.37 -10.06
CA ALA A 342 9.36 -7.38 -10.19
C ALA A 342 8.83 -8.57 -9.39
N GLY A 343 9.00 -8.47 -8.06
CA GLY A 343 8.23 -9.16 -7.04
C GLY A 343 7.31 -8.21 -6.28
N GLU A 344 7.47 -6.89 -6.43
CA GLU A 344 6.59 -5.89 -5.81
C GLU A 344 5.35 -5.60 -6.68
N ASP A 345 5.48 -5.47 -8.00
CA ASP A 345 4.35 -5.06 -8.87
C ASP A 345 3.41 -6.21 -9.33
N LYS A 346 3.76 -7.48 -9.09
CA LYS A 346 2.93 -8.64 -9.51
C LYS A 346 2.36 -9.46 -8.38
N SER A 347 2.84 -9.27 -7.16
CA SER A 347 2.01 -9.67 -6.03
C SER A 347 1.00 -8.55 -5.87
N HIS A 348 -0.29 -8.84 -6.07
CA HIS A 348 -1.36 -7.94 -5.65
C HIS A 348 -1.35 -7.72 -4.13
N HIS A 349 -0.31 -8.12 -3.38
CA HIS A 349 -0.34 -8.30 -1.94
C HIS A 349 0.57 -7.33 -1.18
N ASP A 350 1.64 -6.78 -1.79
CA ASP A 350 2.75 -6.15 -1.04
C ASP A 350 3.13 -4.70 -1.42
N ASP A 351 2.32 -3.94 -2.16
CA ASP A 351 2.59 -2.49 -2.29
C ASP A 351 2.29 -1.79 -0.95
N LEU A 352 3.31 -1.69 -0.10
CA LEU A 352 3.28 -1.04 1.22
C LEU A 352 2.87 0.43 1.14
N HIS A 353 2.95 1.02 -0.04
CA HIS A 353 2.58 2.41 -0.25
C HIS A 353 1.18 2.54 -0.87
N ALA A 354 0.59 1.47 -1.40
CA ALA A 354 -0.75 1.49 -1.96
C ALA A 354 -1.76 1.85 -0.86
N PRO A 355 -2.44 3.00 -0.96
CA PRO A 355 -3.46 3.34 0.02
C PRO A 355 -4.68 2.42 -0.12
N SER A 356 -5.33 2.17 1.01
CA SER A 356 -6.73 1.74 1.02
C SER A 356 -7.58 2.93 0.56
N LEU A 357 -8.52 2.67 -0.34
CA LEU A 357 -9.44 3.67 -0.86
C LEU A 357 -10.82 3.41 -0.26
N TYR A 358 -11.43 4.42 0.35
CA TYR A 358 -12.78 4.34 0.88
C TYR A 358 -13.66 5.23 0.01
N MET A 359 -14.75 4.68 -0.50
CA MET A 359 -15.58 5.32 -1.50
C MET A 359 -17.04 5.15 -1.13
N LEU A 360 -17.86 6.06 -1.64
CA LEU A 360 -19.31 5.98 -1.54
C LEU A 360 -19.90 5.55 -2.87
N ASP A 361 -20.75 4.54 -2.84
CA ASP A 361 -21.70 4.28 -3.92
C ASP A 361 -23.04 4.91 -3.53
N ILE A 362 -23.55 5.81 -4.38
CA ILE A 362 -24.83 6.50 -4.13
C ILE A 362 -26.01 5.51 -4.19
N GLY A 363 -25.88 4.41 -4.94
CA GLY A 363 -26.95 3.43 -5.13
C GLY A 363 -27.93 3.75 -6.25
N LEU A 364 -27.61 4.74 -7.11
CA LEU A 364 -28.47 5.18 -8.23
C LEU A 364 -28.74 4.07 -9.28
N ASN A 365 -27.91 3.03 -9.31
CA ASN A 365 -28.07 1.90 -10.23
C ASN A 365 -29.04 0.82 -9.69
N SER A 366 -29.54 0.95 -8.45
CA SER A 366 -30.54 0.03 -7.88
C SER A 366 -31.88 0.17 -8.58
N LEU A 367 -32.46 -0.94 -9.02
CA LEU A 367 -33.77 -0.96 -9.71
C LEU A 367 -34.96 -0.92 -8.74
N GLU A 368 -34.75 -1.29 -7.47
CA GLU A 368 -35.83 -1.41 -6.48
C GLU A 368 -35.97 -0.16 -5.61
N ASP A 369 -34.84 0.41 -5.16
CA ASP A 369 -34.80 1.56 -4.27
C ASP A 369 -33.57 2.43 -4.55
N THR A 370 -33.73 3.46 -5.37
CA THR A 370 -32.63 4.36 -5.73
C THR A 370 -32.23 5.33 -4.63
N ILE A 371 -33.01 5.41 -3.54
CA ILE A 371 -32.80 6.38 -2.46
C ILE A 371 -32.00 5.73 -1.32
N HIS A 372 -32.34 4.51 -0.93
CA HIS A 372 -31.77 3.86 0.26
C HIS A 372 -30.77 2.72 -0.07
N SER A 373 -30.37 2.56 -1.33
CA SER A 373 -29.40 1.53 -1.74
C SER A 373 -27.92 1.95 -1.65
N GLY A 374 -27.62 3.11 -1.05
CA GLY A 374 -26.25 3.61 -0.97
C GLY A 374 -25.37 2.74 -0.08
N ARG A 375 -24.05 2.79 -0.31
CA ARG A 375 -23.05 1.98 0.38
C ARG A 375 -21.77 2.76 0.66
N VAL A 376 -21.12 2.42 1.78
CA VAL A 376 -19.71 2.71 2.04
C VAL A 376 -18.90 1.48 1.62
N VAL A 377 -17.94 1.65 0.72
CA VAL A 377 -17.12 0.56 0.20
C VAL A 377 -15.64 0.85 0.38
N VAL A 378 -14.84 -0.21 0.55
CA VAL A 378 -13.39 -0.13 0.65
C VAL A 378 -12.75 -0.93 -0.48
N GLY A 379 -11.67 -0.40 -1.02
CA GLY A 379 -10.81 -1.02 -2.01
C GLY A 379 -9.35 -0.69 -1.75
N SER A 380 -8.50 -0.99 -2.72
CA SER A 380 -7.07 -0.71 -2.70
C SER A 380 -6.67 -0.09 -4.04
N SER A 381 -5.69 0.80 -4.01
CA SER A 381 -5.20 1.48 -5.22
C SER A 381 -4.54 0.55 -6.26
N ASP A 382 -4.31 -0.71 -5.92
CA ASP A 382 -3.82 -1.80 -6.79
C ASP A 382 -4.96 -2.57 -7.50
N GLY A 383 -6.23 -2.22 -7.25
CA GLY A 383 -7.38 -2.79 -7.93
C GLY A 383 -7.91 -4.11 -7.33
N ARG A 384 -7.57 -4.42 -6.06
CA ARG A 384 -8.24 -5.53 -5.34
C ARG A 384 -9.76 -5.34 -5.27
N GLU A 385 -10.49 -6.45 -5.14
CA GLU A 385 -11.95 -6.46 -5.10
C GLU A 385 -12.51 -5.50 -4.04
N LEU A 386 -13.58 -4.79 -4.41
CA LEU A 386 -14.28 -3.88 -3.51
C LEU A 386 -15.09 -4.66 -2.46
N ARG A 387 -14.92 -4.28 -1.19
CA ARG A 387 -15.70 -4.81 -0.08
C ARG A 387 -16.67 -3.76 0.44
N THR A 388 -17.93 -4.13 0.61
CA THR A 388 -18.91 -3.26 1.26
C THR A 388 -18.69 -3.27 2.78
N LEU A 389 -18.57 -2.09 3.38
CA LEU A 389 -18.45 -1.88 4.82
C LEU A 389 -19.81 -1.64 5.46
N VAL A 390 -20.61 -0.76 4.86
CA VAL A 390 -21.93 -0.35 5.37
C VAL A 390 -22.88 -0.23 4.18
N SER A 391 -24.08 -0.79 4.31
CA SER A 391 -25.15 -0.73 3.29
C SER A 391 -26.35 0.08 3.77
N GLY A 392 -27.33 0.32 2.90
CA GLY A 392 -28.61 0.93 3.30
C GLY A 392 -28.51 2.45 3.53
N GLN A 393 -27.56 3.10 2.87
CA GLN A 393 -27.30 4.53 3.01
C GLN A 393 -28.27 5.34 2.15
N THR A 394 -28.66 6.53 2.62
CA THR A 394 -29.64 7.37 1.95
C THR A 394 -28.93 8.41 1.10
N LEU A 395 -28.67 8.04 -0.16
CA LEU A 395 -27.95 8.84 -1.15
C LEU A 395 -26.65 9.48 -0.58
N PRO A 396 -25.64 8.68 -0.20
CA PRO A 396 -24.41 9.21 0.41
C PRO A 396 -23.58 10.02 -0.61
N ASP A 397 -22.96 11.13 -0.19
CA ASP A 397 -22.32 12.07 -1.13
C ASP A 397 -20.86 12.42 -0.79
N GLY A 398 -20.58 12.93 0.42
CA GLY A 398 -19.23 13.33 0.86
C GLY A 398 -18.62 12.33 1.83
N LEU A 399 -17.31 12.10 1.75
CA LEU A 399 -16.59 11.18 2.66
C LEU A 399 -15.18 11.69 2.94
N ASP A 400 -14.74 11.60 4.20
CA ASP A 400 -13.35 11.74 4.60
C ASP A 400 -13.03 10.87 5.82
N ILE A 401 -11.75 10.75 6.17
CA ILE A 401 -11.29 9.80 7.18
C ILE A 401 -10.50 10.53 8.27
N SER A 402 -10.90 10.37 9.53
CA SER A 402 -10.12 10.82 10.67
C SER A 402 -8.99 9.81 10.93
N LEU A 403 -7.76 10.16 10.58
CA LEU A 403 -6.59 9.29 10.76
C LEU A 403 -6.29 9.06 12.25
N LYS A 404 -6.56 10.07 13.07
CA LYS A 404 -6.33 10.03 14.53
C LYS A 404 -7.26 9.04 15.23
N THR A 405 -8.53 8.98 14.81
CA THR A 405 -9.53 8.12 15.46
C THR A 405 -9.76 6.81 14.72
N GLY A 406 -9.25 6.67 13.49
CA GLY A 406 -9.49 5.50 12.65
C GLY A 406 -10.96 5.37 12.27
N ARG A 407 -11.60 6.49 11.93
CA ARG A 407 -13.02 6.54 11.56
C ARG A 407 -13.24 7.15 10.18
N ILE A 408 -14.23 6.62 9.49
CA ILE A 408 -14.75 7.12 8.22
C ILE A 408 -15.98 7.94 8.56
N ASP A 409 -16.03 9.19 8.13
CA ASP A 409 -17.18 10.08 8.26
C ASP A 409 -17.77 10.33 6.87
N TRP A 410 -19.10 10.25 6.73
CA TRP A 410 -19.77 10.51 5.47
C TRP A 410 -21.12 11.21 5.63
N THR A 411 -21.52 11.93 4.59
CA THR A 411 -22.83 12.59 4.52
C THR A 411 -23.85 11.68 3.83
N ASN A 412 -25.08 11.69 4.33
CA ASN A 412 -26.25 11.15 3.66
C ASN A 412 -27.18 12.31 3.34
N MET A 413 -27.51 12.48 2.05
CA MET A 413 -28.31 13.61 1.60
C MET A 413 -29.74 13.62 2.14
N GLY A 414 -30.27 12.46 2.53
CA GLY A 414 -31.70 12.36 2.82
C GLY A 414 -32.54 12.53 1.55
N VAL A 415 -33.78 12.95 1.71
CA VAL A 415 -34.67 13.29 0.60
C VAL A 415 -34.56 14.80 0.34
N PRO A 416 -34.12 15.27 -0.85
CA PRO A 416 -33.81 16.68 -1.08
C PRO A 416 -34.93 17.70 -0.77
N THR A 417 -36.20 17.27 -0.73
CA THR A 417 -37.33 18.13 -0.36
C THR A 417 -37.66 18.13 1.14
N SER A 418 -36.89 17.40 1.95
CA SER A 418 -37.08 17.23 3.39
C SER A 418 -35.79 17.58 4.12
N ASN A 419 -35.91 18.27 5.26
CA ASN A 419 -34.77 18.57 6.13
C ASN A 419 -34.43 17.33 6.99
N ASP A 420 -33.99 16.25 6.35
CA ASP A 420 -33.76 14.93 6.98
C ASP A 420 -32.36 14.34 6.71
N GLY A 421 -31.46 15.12 6.11
CA GLY A 421 -30.07 14.75 5.92
C GLY A 421 -29.34 14.48 7.24
N ILE A 422 -28.32 13.62 7.18
CA ILE A 422 -27.51 13.23 8.34
C ILE A 422 -26.03 13.13 7.99
N VAL A 423 -25.17 13.19 9.01
CA VAL A 423 -23.77 12.78 8.92
C VAL A 423 -23.58 11.54 9.79
N GLN A 424 -22.93 10.52 9.25
CA GLN A 424 -22.64 9.27 9.95
C GLN A 424 -21.15 8.97 9.97
N SER A 425 -20.77 8.06 10.88
CA SER A 425 -19.39 7.67 11.07
C SER A 425 -19.27 6.21 11.48
N CYS A 426 -18.24 5.49 11.02
CA CYS A 426 -17.93 4.13 11.43
C CYS A 426 -16.41 3.93 11.57
N LYS A 427 -15.99 2.82 12.19
CA LYS A 427 -14.58 2.42 12.18
C LYS A 427 -14.16 1.99 10.77
N LEU A 428 -12.85 1.96 10.50
CA LEU A 428 -12.30 1.55 9.20
C LEU A 428 -12.77 0.15 8.73
N ASP A 429 -13.15 -0.74 9.66
CA ASP A 429 -13.67 -2.08 9.34
C ASP A 429 -15.19 -2.11 9.06
N GLY A 430 -15.87 -0.97 9.14
CA GLY A 430 -17.32 -0.81 8.98
C GLY A 430 -18.13 -0.99 10.27
N SER A 431 -17.50 -1.36 11.39
CA SER A 431 -18.18 -1.54 12.67
C SER A 431 -18.47 -0.21 13.37
N ASP A 432 -19.32 -0.26 14.41
CA ASP A 432 -19.61 0.90 15.27
C ASP A 432 -20.16 2.11 14.48
N VAL A 433 -21.20 1.89 13.66
CA VAL A 433 -21.87 2.97 12.93
C VAL A 433 -22.61 3.89 13.92
N GLN A 434 -22.35 5.19 13.84
CA GLN A 434 -22.96 6.22 14.68
C GLN A 434 -23.43 7.41 13.84
N THR A 435 -24.46 8.09 14.31
CA THR A 435 -24.93 9.37 13.75
C THR A 435 -24.19 10.51 14.44
N VAL A 436 -23.45 11.30 13.67
CA VAL A 436 -22.68 12.47 14.14
C VAL A 436 -23.56 13.72 14.12
N ILE A 437 -24.21 14.00 12.99
CA ILE A 437 -25.18 15.09 12.84
C ILE A 437 -26.57 14.48 12.60
N PRO A 438 -27.56 14.73 13.48
CA PRO A 438 -28.88 14.11 13.38
C PRO A 438 -29.78 14.79 12.35
N ALA A 439 -30.81 14.05 11.91
CA ALA A 439 -31.83 14.55 11.00
C ALA A 439 -32.51 15.80 11.56
N GLY A 440 -32.79 16.78 10.70
CA GLY A 440 -33.33 18.08 11.06
C GLY A 440 -32.29 19.12 11.47
N ALA A 441 -31.05 18.71 11.80
CA ALA A 441 -29.95 19.65 12.05
C ALA A 441 -29.29 20.14 10.74
N VAL A 442 -29.36 19.32 9.69
CA VAL A 442 -28.84 19.61 8.34
C VAL A 442 -29.84 19.12 7.30
N HIS A 443 -29.99 19.86 6.20
CA HIS A 443 -31.02 19.57 5.20
C HIS A 443 -30.55 18.53 4.20
N THR A 444 -29.58 18.88 3.36
CA THR A 444 -29.00 18.00 2.35
C THR A 444 -27.48 18.14 2.41
N PRO A 445 -26.82 17.44 3.36
CA PRO A 445 -25.38 17.54 3.51
C PRO A 445 -24.68 16.97 2.27
N LYS A 446 -23.63 17.66 1.82
CA LYS A 446 -22.87 17.40 0.60
C LYS A 446 -21.44 17.00 0.90
N GLN A 447 -20.46 17.46 0.14
CA GLN A 447 -19.07 17.07 0.38
C GLN A 447 -18.65 17.49 1.79
N LEU A 448 -17.76 16.68 2.37
CA LEU A 448 -17.22 16.91 3.70
C LEU A 448 -15.70 16.76 3.69
N ILE A 449 -15.03 17.42 4.62
CA ILE A 449 -13.59 17.32 4.84
C ILE A 449 -13.29 17.36 6.34
N ILE A 450 -12.25 16.65 6.77
CA ILE A 450 -11.78 16.65 8.16
C ILE A 450 -10.49 17.47 8.27
N ASP A 451 -10.53 18.47 9.15
CA ASP A 451 -9.31 19.08 9.69
C ASP A 451 -8.69 18.15 10.72
N GLN A 452 -7.63 17.45 10.31
CA GLN A 452 -6.95 16.43 11.10
C GLN A 452 -6.22 16.98 12.34
N GLU A 453 -5.86 18.26 12.39
CA GLU A 453 -5.13 18.83 13.53
C GLU A 453 -6.07 19.41 14.59
N ASN A 454 -7.15 20.06 14.14
CA ASN A 454 -8.10 20.71 15.03
C ASN A 454 -9.31 19.82 15.38
N ASP A 455 -9.34 18.58 14.89
CA ASP A 455 -10.44 17.62 15.10
C ASP A 455 -11.81 18.20 14.73
N LYS A 456 -11.88 18.91 13.59
CA LYS A 456 -13.10 19.55 13.08
C LYS A 456 -13.57 18.92 11.78
N LEU A 457 -14.87 18.68 11.69
CA LEU A 457 -15.58 18.25 10.49
C LEU A 457 -16.22 19.47 9.81
N TYR A 458 -15.98 19.66 8.52
CA TYR A 458 -16.60 20.71 7.70
C TYR A 458 -17.43 20.07 6.59
N PHE A 459 -18.62 20.61 6.32
CA PHE A 459 -19.49 20.11 5.25
C PHE A 459 -20.40 21.22 4.72
N CYS A 460 -20.84 21.07 3.47
CA CYS A 460 -21.83 21.94 2.87
C CYS A 460 -23.24 21.36 3.05
N ASP A 461 -24.23 22.23 3.16
CA ASP A 461 -25.65 21.90 3.18
C ASP A 461 -26.35 22.60 2.01
N ARG A 462 -26.70 21.81 0.98
CA ARG A 462 -27.10 22.33 -0.32
C ARG A 462 -28.42 23.07 -0.26
N GLU A 463 -29.50 22.37 0.06
CA GLU A 463 -30.84 22.95 0.19
C GLU A 463 -30.99 23.80 1.45
N GLY A 464 -30.20 23.55 2.50
CA GLY A 464 -30.18 24.42 3.68
C GLY A 464 -29.43 25.73 3.47
N LEU A 465 -28.79 25.94 2.32
CA LEU A 465 -28.06 27.17 1.94
C LEU A 465 -26.90 27.53 2.88
N ARG A 466 -26.21 26.53 3.44
CA ARG A 466 -25.23 26.74 4.52
C ARG A 466 -23.90 26.02 4.27
N VAL A 467 -22.81 26.61 4.78
CA VAL A 467 -21.55 25.89 5.03
C VAL A 467 -21.42 25.75 6.54
N MET A 468 -21.11 24.55 7.02
CA MET A 468 -21.21 24.19 8.44
C MET A 468 -19.94 23.51 8.94
N ARG A 469 -19.73 23.57 10.26
CA ARG A 469 -18.62 22.92 10.97
C ARG A 469 -19.12 22.30 12.27
N SER A 470 -18.47 21.22 12.72
CA SER A 470 -18.65 20.63 14.05
C SER A 470 -17.36 19.96 14.53
N ASN A 471 -17.31 19.54 15.79
CA ASN A 471 -16.34 18.53 16.25
C ASN A 471 -16.65 17.17 15.59
N LEU A 472 -15.68 16.25 15.60
CA LEU A 472 -15.87 14.89 15.03
C LEU A 472 -17.01 14.09 15.69
N ASP A 473 -17.43 14.45 16.90
CA ASP A 473 -18.57 13.85 17.60
C ASP A 473 -19.91 14.59 17.37
N GLY A 474 -19.91 15.61 16.51
CA GLY A 474 -21.07 16.44 16.19
C GLY A 474 -21.36 17.56 17.19
N SER A 475 -20.59 17.67 18.26
CA SER A 475 -20.67 18.81 19.18
C SER A 475 -20.14 20.09 18.53
N GLU A 476 -20.46 21.26 19.11
CA GLU A 476 -20.10 22.58 18.54
C GLU A 476 -20.52 22.75 17.08
N HIS A 477 -21.68 22.21 16.72
CA HIS A 477 -22.25 22.33 15.39
C HIS A 477 -22.67 23.79 15.13
N GLU A 478 -22.03 24.42 14.14
CA GLU A 478 -22.20 25.83 13.82
C GLU A 478 -22.26 26.10 12.31
N ILE A 479 -22.83 27.25 11.95
CA ILE A 479 -22.92 27.75 10.58
C ILE A 479 -21.76 28.70 10.34
N LEU A 480 -20.97 28.48 9.30
CA LEU A 480 -19.87 29.36 8.87
C LEU A 480 -20.32 30.35 7.80
N ILE A 481 -21.22 29.93 6.91
CA ILE A 481 -21.79 30.74 5.84
C ILE A 481 -23.30 30.47 5.77
N LYS A 482 -24.11 31.52 5.65
CA LYS A 482 -25.55 31.44 5.35
C LYS A 482 -25.84 32.21 4.06
N ASN A 483 -26.06 31.50 2.96
CA ASN A 483 -26.28 32.08 1.62
C ASN A 483 -27.74 32.51 1.36
N GLY A 484 -28.65 32.27 2.29
CA GLY A 484 -30.06 32.61 2.19
C GLY A 484 -30.87 31.95 3.30
N ASP A 485 -32.19 32.09 3.21
CA ASP A 485 -33.15 31.41 4.08
C ASP A 485 -33.85 30.28 3.31
N TRP A 486 -33.57 29.03 3.66
CA TRP A 486 -34.13 27.87 2.96
C TRP A 486 -35.64 27.70 3.19
N GLU A 487 -36.22 28.39 4.20
CA GLU A 487 -37.67 28.46 4.40
C GLU A 487 -38.33 29.50 3.48
N ASN A 488 -37.55 30.39 2.86
CA ASN A 488 -38.02 31.34 1.86
C ASN A 488 -37.98 30.71 0.46
N GLU A 489 -39.12 30.70 -0.24
CA GLU A 489 -39.26 30.06 -1.55
C GLU A 489 -38.33 30.63 -2.63
N GLU A 490 -38.04 31.94 -2.60
CA GLU A 490 -37.17 32.60 -3.59
C GLU A 490 -35.71 32.21 -3.38
N ASP A 491 -35.25 32.24 -2.12
CA ASP A 491 -33.89 31.82 -1.75
C ASP A 491 -33.68 30.32 -2.01
N ALA A 492 -34.63 29.47 -1.60
CA ALA A 492 -34.57 28.03 -1.79
C ALA A 492 -34.51 27.63 -3.28
N ALA A 493 -35.21 28.36 -4.14
CA ALA A 493 -35.21 28.13 -5.59
C ALA A 493 -33.92 28.62 -6.28
N ASN A 494 -33.15 29.50 -5.64
CA ASN A 494 -31.94 30.07 -6.21
C ASN A 494 -30.74 29.11 -6.13
N GLN A 495 -30.61 28.25 -7.14
CA GLN A 495 -29.52 27.26 -7.23
C GLN A 495 -28.12 27.86 -7.29
N LEU A 496 -27.98 29.16 -7.50
CA LEU A 496 -26.68 29.83 -7.40
C LEU A 496 -26.20 29.86 -5.94
N ASN A 497 -27.10 29.80 -4.96
CA ASN A 497 -26.77 29.87 -3.53
C ASN A 497 -26.42 28.51 -2.91
N TRP A 498 -26.58 27.42 -3.65
CA TRP A 498 -26.39 26.03 -3.21
C TRP A 498 -24.91 25.67 -3.04
N PRO A 499 -24.38 25.54 -1.81
CA PRO A 499 -23.01 25.10 -1.59
C PRO A 499 -22.90 23.58 -1.77
N VAL A 500 -21.75 23.10 -2.27
CA VAL A 500 -21.55 21.66 -2.54
C VAL A 500 -20.21 21.14 -2.02
N GLY A 501 -19.10 21.62 -2.57
CA GLY A 501 -17.73 21.23 -2.23
C GLY A 501 -17.20 22.01 -1.05
N ILE A 502 -16.27 21.44 -0.30
CA ILE A 502 -15.63 22.10 0.85
C ILE A 502 -14.18 21.63 0.96
N SER A 503 -13.26 22.54 1.27
CA SER A 503 -11.90 22.20 1.67
C SER A 503 -11.34 23.27 2.61
N VAL A 504 -10.29 22.95 3.37
CA VAL A 504 -9.72 23.83 4.40
C VAL A 504 -8.21 23.97 4.18
N ASN A 505 -7.73 25.21 4.25
CA ASN A 505 -6.31 25.56 4.27
C ASN A 505 -5.99 26.22 5.61
N ARG A 506 -5.49 25.42 6.55
CA ARG A 506 -5.26 25.77 7.95
C ARG A 506 -4.06 26.66 8.10
N LYS A 507 -3.03 26.45 7.27
CA LYS A 507 -1.84 27.33 7.23
C LYS A 507 -2.21 28.78 6.94
N GLU A 508 -3.22 28.99 6.10
CA GLU A 508 -3.77 30.32 5.77
C GLU A 508 -4.93 30.74 6.67
N GLY A 509 -5.45 29.84 7.51
CA GLY A 509 -6.64 30.07 8.33
C GLY A 509 -7.91 30.30 7.49
N LYS A 510 -8.06 29.62 6.36
CA LYS A 510 -9.16 29.81 5.40
C LYS A 510 -9.87 28.50 5.04
N PHE A 511 -11.14 28.60 4.68
CA PHE A 511 -11.89 27.51 4.06
C PHE A 511 -12.44 27.95 2.70
N TYR A 512 -12.74 26.96 1.86
CA TYR A 512 -13.09 27.12 0.45
C TYR A 512 -14.33 26.29 0.17
N TRP A 513 -15.29 26.83 -0.59
CA TRP A 513 -16.45 26.06 -0.99
C TRP A 513 -16.84 26.34 -2.44
N THR A 514 -17.56 25.38 -3.03
CA THR A 514 -18.11 25.53 -4.39
C THR A 514 -19.59 25.87 -4.32
N GLN A 515 -20.07 26.60 -5.33
CA GLN A 515 -21.48 26.65 -5.70
C GLN A 515 -21.60 26.25 -7.15
N LYS A 516 -22.22 25.10 -7.42
CA LYS A 516 -22.23 24.53 -8.78
C LYS A 516 -23.10 25.30 -9.78
N GLY A 517 -24.12 26.00 -9.28
CA GLY A 517 -25.14 26.65 -10.11
C GLY A 517 -26.08 25.68 -10.82
N LEU A 518 -26.76 26.18 -11.85
CA LEU A 518 -27.69 25.40 -12.66
C LEU A 518 -26.96 24.26 -13.38
N SER A 519 -27.63 23.10 -13.50
CA SER A 519 -27.06 21.99 -14.25
C SER A 519 -26.78 22.40 -15.70
N LYS A 520 -25.54 22.17 -16.15
CA LYS A 520 -24.99 22.58 -17.45
C LYS A 520 -25.16 24.08 -17.74
N GLY A 521 -25.26 24.89 -16.68
CA GLY A 521 -25.51 26.32 -16.77
C GLY A 521 -24.24 27.16 -16.98
N GLY A 522 -23.05 26.62 -16.68
CA GLY A 522 -21.79 27.37 -16.78
C GLY A 522 -21.78 28.58 -15.85
N LYS A 523 -22.38 28.45 -14.65
CA LYS A 523 -22.49 29.49 -13.62
C LYS A 523 -21.84 29.08 -12.31
N GLY A 524 -20.99 28.06 -12.36
CA GLY A 524 -20.25 27.55 -11.22
C GLY A 524 -19.28 28.57 -10.64
N ARG A 525 -19.12 28.54 -9.32
CA ARG A 525 -18.27 29.46 -8.57
C ARG A 525 -17.48 28.72 -7.49
N ILE A 526 -16.31 29.24 -7.16
CA ILE A 526 -15.50 28.81 -6.01
C ILE A 526 -15.23 30.04 -5.16
N PHE A 527 -15.40 29.91 -3.85
CA PHE A 527 -15.23 30.97 -2.88
C PHE A 527 -14.18 30.60 -1.84
N ARG A 528 -13.71 31.59 -1.09
CA ARG A 528 -13.04 31.38 0.20
C ARG A 528 -13.43 32.45 1.22
N ALA A 529 -13.23 32.14 2.49
CA ALA A 529 -13.32 33.08 3.60
C ALA A 529 -12.35 32.64 4.71
N ASN A 530 -12.10 33.49 5.71
CA ASN A 530 -11.33 33.07 6.88
C ASN A 530 -12.14 32.05 7.71
N ILE A 531 -11.48 31.10 8.37
CA ILE A 531 -12.15 30.15 9.27
C ILE A 531 -12.86 30.91 10.39
N GLU A 532 -12.17 31.87 10.99
CA GLU A 532 -12.75 32.75 12.00
C GLU A 532 -13.56 33.86 11.35
N THR A 533 -14.79 34.05 11.83
CA THR A 533 -15.66 35.14 11.39
C THR A 533 -15.07 36.49 11.84
N PRO A 534 -15.03 37.51 10.96
CA PRO A 534 -14.56 38.84 11.34
C PRO A 534 -15.36 39.42 12.52
N GLN A 535 -14.69 40.23 13.34
CA GLN A 535 -15.29 40.78 14.54
C GLN A 535 -16.51 41.66 14.23
N GLY A 536 -17.66 41.32 14.82
CA GLY A 536 -18.91 42.06 14.66
C GLY A 536 -19.74 41.63 13.45
N GLU A 537 -19.28 40.62 12.70
CA GLU A 537 -20.00 39.99 11.60
C GLU A 537 -20.55 38.63 12.03
N ASP A 538 -21.48 38.10 11.24
CA ASP A 538 -22.12 36.81 11.40
C ASP A 538 -22.13 36.05 10.06
N PRO A 539 -22.50 34.76 10.04
CA PRO A 539 -22.44 33.93 8.83
C PRO A 539 -23.21 34.46 7.61
N SER A 540 -24.15 35.40 7.78
CA SER A 540 -24.98 35.98 6.71
C SER A 540 -24.45 37.28 6.11
N ASN A 541 -23.46 37.94 6.75
CA ASN A 541 -23.00 39.27 6.36
C ASN A 541 -21.47 39.42 6.30
N ARG A 542 -20.75 38.31 6.21
CA ARG A 542 -19.29 38.26 6.19
C ARG A 542 -18.69 39.09 5.04
N SER A 543 -17.85 40.06 5.38
CA SER A 543 -17.17 40.94 4.43
C SER A 543 -15.89 40.32 3.84
N ASP A 544 -15.40 39.24 4.45
CA ASP A 544 -14.18 38.53 4.04
C ASP A 544 -14.41 37.41 3.03
N ILE A 545 -15.63 37.30 2.50
CA ILE A 545 -15.96 36.35 1.43
C ILE A 545 -15.34 36.84 0.12
N GLU A 546 -14.51 35.99 -0.49
CA GLU A 546 -13.89 36.24 -1.78
C GLU A 546 -14.37 35.23 -2.82
N VAL A 547 -14.80 35.71 -3.99
CA VAL A 547 -15.05 34.85 -5.16
C VAL A 547 -13.73 34.63 -5.89
N LEU A 548 -13.28 33.38 -6.02
CA LEU A 548 -12.02 33.06 -6.70
C LEU A 548 -12.20 32.72 -8.18
N PHE A 549 -13.33 32.11 -8.49
CA PHE A 549 -13.69 31.70 -9.85
C PHE A 549 -15.18 31.89 -10.08
N THR A 550 -15.55 32.27 -11.30
CA THR A 550 -16.93 32.39 -11.77
C THR A 550 -17.12 31.78 -13.15
N GLY A 551 -18.34 31.44 -13.52
CA GLY A 551 -18.62 30.87 -14.85
C GLY A 551 -17.96 29.51 -15.11
N LEU A 552 -17.61 28.77 -14.06
CA LEU A 552 -17.14 27.39 -14.19
C LEU A 552 -18.30 26.47 -14.64
N PRO A 553 -18.01 25.31 -15.23
CA PRO A 553 -19.03 24.35 -15.65
C PRO A 553 -20.00 23.99 -14.52
N GLU A 554 -19.55 23.19 -13.55
CA GLU A 554 -20.27 22.70 -12.37
C GLU A 554 -19.22 22.19 -11.36
N PRO A 555 -18.54 23.07 -10.60
CA PRO A 555 -17.50 22.67 -9.65
C PRO A 555 -18.16 21.91 -8.48
N ILE A 556 -17.70 20.69 -8.22
CA ILE A 556 -18.30 19.80 -7.22
C ILE A 556 -17.44 19.71 -5.99
N ASP A 557 -16.35 18.95 -6.02
CA ASP A 557 -15.53 18.65 -4.84
C ASP A 557 -14.18 19.39 -4.88
N LEU A 558 -13.59 19.59 -3.70
CA LEU A 558 -12.37 20.39 -3.50
C LEU A 558 -11.35 19.62 -2.67
N GLU A 559 -10.08 19.70 -3.04
CA GLU A 559 -8.98 19.19 -2.22
C GLU A 559 -7.82 20.19 -2.24
N ILE A 560 -7.18 20.41 -1.09
CA ILE A 560 -6.06 21.34 -0.94
C ILE A 560 -4.79 20.60 -0.49
N ASP A 561 -3.72 20.80 -1.24
CA ASP A 561 -2.36 20.53 -0.79
C ASP A 561 -1.80 21.77 -0.09
N GLU A 562 -1.81 21.77 1.24
CA GLU A 562 -1.29 22.88 2.05
C GLU A 562 0.24 23.03 1.95
N ASP A 563 0.96 21.99 1.53
CA ASP A 563 2.43 22.05 1.41
C ASP A 563 2.85 22.74 0.12
N THR A 564 2.12 22.47 -0.96
CA THR A 564 2.37 23.10 -2.26
C THR A 564 1.46 24.28 -2.56
N GLN A 565 0.57 24.63 -1.62
CA GLN A 565 -0.46 25.66 -1.78
C GLN A 565 -1.25 25.47 -3.09
N THR A 566 -1.66 24.23 -3.37
CA THR A 566 -2.39 23.87 -4.59
C THR A 566 -3.84 23.53 -4.26
N LEU A 567 -4.78 24.20 -4.92
CA LEU A 567 -6.20 23.82 -4.91
C LEU A 567 -6.51 22.94 -6.11
N PHE A 568 -7.16 21.80 -5.86
CA PHE A 568 -7.71 20.89 -6.85
C PHE A 568 -9.23 20.91 -6.77
N TRP A 569 -9.89 20.73 -7.92
CA TRP A 569 -11.33 20.53 -7.95
C TRP A 569 -11.79 19.70 -9.13
N THR A 570 -12.95 19.07 -8.98
CA THR A 570 -13.68 18.38 -10.05
C THR A 570 -14.75 19.29 -10.63
N ASP A 571 -14.90 19.25 -11.94
CA ASP A 571 -16.01 19.88 -12.65
C ASP A 571 -16.87 18.81 -13.34
N ARG A 572 -18.20 18.91 -13.20
CA ARG A 572 -19.17 18.21 -14.05
C ARG A 572 -19.47 19.02 -15.32
N GLY A 573 -20.44 18.55 -16.11
CA GLY A 573 -20.93 19.25 -17.29
C GLY A 573 -20.21 18.87 -18.59
N ASP A 574 -20.61 19.50 -19.69
CA ASP A 574 -20.24 19.04 -21.03
C ASP A 574 -18.79 19.45 -21.43
N PRO A 575 -18.12 18.65 -22.27
CA PRO A 575 -16.84 19.02 -22.89
C PRO A 575 -16.95 20.36 -23.65
N PRO A 576 -15.85 21.15 -23.76
CA PRO A 576 -14.46 20.76 -23.49
C PRO A 576 -13.94 21.11 -22.08
N MET A 577 -14.75 21.79 -21.26
CA MET A 577 -14.34 22.32 -19.95
C MET A 577 -14.87 21.52 -18.77
N GLY A 578 -16.06 20.91 -18.88
CA GLY A 578 -16.60 20.02 -17.85
C GLY A 578 -15.99 18.63 -17.87
N ASN A 579 -16.38 17.80 -16.90
CA ASN A 579 -15.91 16.42 -16.75
C ASN A 579 -14.39 16.32 -16.66
N SER A 580 -13.85 17.12 -15.75
CA SER A 580 -12.43 17.43 -15.63
C SER A 580 -11.93 17.48 -14.18
N LEU A 581 -10.63 17.21 -14.02
CA LEU A 581 -9.87 17.55 -12.82
C LEU A 581 -9.03 18.78 -13.11
N ASN A 582 -9.13 19.78 -12.25
CA ASN A 582 -8.52 21.08 -12.43
C ASN A 582 -7.62 21.41 -11.23
N CYS A 583 -6.64 22.30 -11.43
CA CYS A 583 -5.80 22.79 -10.35
C CYS A 583 -5.31 24.23 -10.55
N VAL A 584 -5.05 24.92 -9.43
CA VAL A 584 -4.46 26.25 -9.39
C VAL A 584 -3.55 26.43 -8.17
N GLN A 585 -2.55 27.29 -8.28
CA GLN A 585 -1.73 27.72 -7.13
C GLN A 585 -2.49 28.81 -6.35
N LEU A 586 -2.53 28.69 -5.03
CA LEU A 586 -3.18 29.62 -4.13
C LEU A 586 -2.31 30.85 -3.83
N ASP A 587 -0.99 30.71 -3.92
CA ASP A 587 -0.04 31.80 -3.65
C ASP A 587 -0.29 33.01 -4.57
N GLY A 588 -0.60 34.15 -3.94
CA GLY A 588 -0.87 35.40 -4.64
C GLY A 588 -2.22 35.47 -5.35
N LEU A 589 -3.07 34.43 -5.24
CA LEU A 589 -4.44 34.45 -5.74
C LEU A 589 -5.25 35.47 -4.94
N LYS A 590 -6.02 36.33 -5.61
CA LYS A 590 -6.91 37.34 -4.99
C LYS A 590 -8.36 37.06 -5.37
N GLY A 591 -9.28 37.52 -4.53
CA GLY A 591 -10.70 37.58 -4.89
C GLY A 591 -10.92 38.41 -6.15
N LEU A 592 -11.87 37.97 -6.98
CA LEU A 592 -12.29 38.63 -8.20
C LEU A 592 -13.15 39.84 -7.89
N ASN A 593 -12.86 40.95 -8.56
CA ASN A 593 -13.79 42.08 -8.65
C ASN A 593 -14.85 41.83 -9.73
N GLU A 594 -15.92 42.62 -9.73
CA GLU A 594 -16.95 42.54 -10.76
C GLU A 594 -16.37 42.65 -12.18
N ASN A 595 -16.72 41.68 -13.03
CA ASN A 595 -16.29 41.57 -14.44
C ASN A 595 -14.80 41.23 -14.66
N GLU A 596 -14.04 40.84 -13.64
CA GLU A 596 -12.70 40.29 -13.85
C GLU A 596 -12.75 38.88 -14.47
N GLU A 597 -11.79 38.61 -15.35
CA GLU A 597 -11.60 37.26 -15.91
C GLU A 597 -11.04 36.31 -14.85
N ASN A 598 -11.41 35.03 -14.95
CA ASN A 598 -10.88 34.01 -14.06
C ASN A 598 -9.34 33.94 -14.12
N PRO A 599 -8.67 33.71 -12.97
CA PRO A 599 -7.26 33.39 -12.95
C PRO A 599 -6.97 32.16 -13.81
N LYS A 600 -5.78 32.10 -14.42
CA LYS A 600 -5.39 30.93 -15.21
C LYS A 600 -5.22 29.71 -14.29
N TYR A 601 -5.95 28.65 -14.61
CA TYR A 601 -5.82 27.34 -13.97
C TYR A 601 -5.49 26.26 -15.01
N ARG A 602 -5.08 25.09 -14.54
CA ARG A 602 -4.69 23.96 -15.39
C ARG A 602 -5.74 22.86 -15.31
N ILE A 603 -6.02 22.22 -16.45
CA ILE A 603 -6.80 20.99 -16.50
C ILE A 603 -5.82 19.81 -16.50
N LEU A 604 -5.84 19.00 -15.45
CA LEU A 604 -4.95 17.86 -15.26
C LEU A 604 -5.51 16.58 -15.89
N ALA A 605 -6.82 16.38 -15.85
CA ALA A 605 -7.49 15.26 -16.48
C ALA A 605 -8.81 15.69 -17.10
N LYS A 606 -9.21 14.98 -18.17
CA LYS A 606 -10.50 15.14 -18.87
C LYS A 606 -11.14 13.77 -19.06
N GLN A 607 -12.36 13.75 -19.64
CA GLN A 607 -13.09 12.51 -19.93
C GLN A 607 -13.37 11.72 -18.64
N LEU A 608 -13.94 12.42 -17.66
CA LEU A 608 -14.65 11.83 -16.53
C LEU A 608 -16.15 11.74 -16.90
N HIS A 609 -16.95 10.97 -16.17
CA HIS A 609 -18.38 10.78 -16.45
C HIS A 609 -19.23 11.22 -15.26
N GLU A 610 -19.52 12.52 -15.17
CA GLU A 610 -20.13 13.20 -14.03
C GLU A 610 -19.24 13.11 -12.78
N ALA A 611 -18.05 13.72 -12.87
CA ALA A 611 -17.05 13.73 -11.79
C ALA A 611 -17.61 14.26 -10.46
N ILE A 612 -17.24 13.61 -9.35
CA ILE A 612 -17.61 14.02 -8.00
C ILE A 612 -16.38 14.15 -7.13
N GLY A 613 -15.96 13.09 -6.47
CA GLY A 613 -14.98 13.14 -5.41
C GLY A 613 -13.57 13.36 -5.94
N VAL A 614 -12.75 14.05 -5.15
CA VAL A 614 -11.32 14.20 -5.38
C VAL A 614 -10.56 14.00 -4.07
N LYS A 615 -9.50 13.18 -4.10
CA LYS A 615 -8.62 13.02 -2.94
C LYS A 615 -7.15 12.98 -3.32
N LEU A 616 -6.32 13.69 -2.57
CA LEU A 616 -4.89 13.74 -2.78
C LEU A 616 -4.17 12.67 -1.95
N ASP A 617 -3.43 11.81 -2.65
CA ASP A 617 -2.44 10.93 -2.06
C ASP A 617 -1.09 11.65 -2.03
N ARG A 618 -0.81 12.26 -0.88
CA ARG A 618 0.41 13.04 -0.66
C ARG A 618 1.67 12.17 -0.64
N VAL A 619 1.54 10.89 -0.30
CA VAL A 619 2.66 9.94 -0.15
C VAL A 619 3.15 9.51 -1.54
N ASN A 620 2.25 9.06 -2.39
CA ASN A 620 2.56 8.56 -3.74
C ASN A 620 2.44 9.62 -4.83
N LYS A 621 2.07 10.85 -4.48
CA LYS A 621 1.90 11.97 -5.42
C LYS A 621 0.87 11.66 -6.52
N HIS A 622 -0.24 11.05 -6.11
CA HIS A 622 -1.39 10.78 -6.97
C HIS A 622 -2.62 11.58 -6.52
N ILE A 623 -3.55 11.78 -7.45
CA ILE A 623 -4.89 12.30 -7.19
C ILE A 623 -5.86 11.21 -7.65
N TYR A 624 -6.80 10.88 -6.77
CA TYR A 624 -7.90 9.99 -7.08
C TYR A 624 -9.16 10.79 -7.37
N MET A 625 -9.95 10.33 -8.33
CA MET A 625 -11.24 10.92 -8.67
C MET A 625 -12.30 9.84 -8.87
N THR A 626 -13.52 10.13 -8.47
CA THR A 626 -14.69 9.26 -8.63
C THR A 626 -15.72 9.91 -9.55
N ASP A 627 -16.56 9.10 -10.16
CA ASP A 627 -17.66 9.59 -10.98
C ASP A 627 -18.92 8.70 -10.92
N LEU A 628 -20.05 9.27 -11.35
CA LEU A 628 -21.32 8.54 -11.39
C LEU A 628 -21.36 7.46 -12.47
N GLY A 629 -20.39 7.45 -13.38
CA GLY A 629 -20.20 6.38 -14.36
C GLY A 629 -19.60 5.10 -13.78
N GLY A 630 -19.34 5.06 -12.47
CA GLY A 630 -18.83 3.86 -11.79
C GLY A 630 -17.32 3.70 -11.91
N THR A 631 -16.60 4.75 -12.29
CA THR A 631 -15.14 4.69 -12.43
C THR A 631 -14.43 5.42 -11.29
N VAL A 632 -13.38 4.79 -10.77
CA VAL A 632 -12.39 5.42 -9.90
C VAL A 632 -11.12 5.60 -10.71
N TYR A 633 -10.68 6.84 -10.88
CA TYR A 633 -9.47 7.18 -11.61
C TYR A 633 -8.33 7.51 -10.65
N ARG A 634 -7.10 7.29 -11.13
CA ARG A 634 -5.87 7.78 -10.53
C ARG A 634 -5.07 8.54 -11.56
N VAL A 635 -4.54 9.70 -11.22
CA VAL A 635 -3.62 10.48 -12.06
C VAL A 635 -2.46 11.00 -11.20
N GLY A 636 -1.28 11.20 -11.78
CA GLY A 636 -0.20 11.90 -11.09
C GLY A 636 -0.57 13.36 -10.83
N VAL A 637 0.00 13.96 -9.77
CA VAL A 637 -0.17 15.40 -9.49
C VAL A 637 0.30 16.31 -10.64
N ASP A 638 1.12 15.78 -11.56
CA ASP A 638 1.55 16.49 -12.77
C ASP A 638 0.53 16.39 -13.93
N GLY A 639 -0.55 15.63 -13.76
CA GLY A 639 -1.57 15.35 -14.77
C GLY A 639 -1.25 14.16 -15.68
N LYS A 640 -0.17 13.42 -15.45
CA LYS A 640 0.23 12.28 -16.29
C LYS A 640 -0.24 10.95 -15.71
N ASN A 641 -0.16 9.91 -16.53
CA ASN A 641 -0.44 8.53 -16.13
C ASN A 641 -1.85 8.31 -15.56
N LYS A 642 -2.87 8.95 -16.15
CA LYS A 642 -4.27 8.68 -15.82
C LYS A 642 -4.57 7.19 -16.04
N LYS A 643 -5.07 6.51 -15.01
CA LYS A 643 -5.50 5.11 -15.01
C LYS A 643 -6.90 4.99 -14.42
N LYS A 644 -7.65 3.98 -14.86
CA LYS A 644 -8.81 3.48 -14.13
C LYS A 644 -8.32 2.46 -13.09
N VAL A 645 -8.70 2.64 -11.84
CA VAL A 645 -8.44 1.71 -10.73
C VAL A 645 -9.62 0.75 -10.59
N TYR A 646 -10.84 1.31 -10.64
CA TYR A 646 -12.11 0.57 -10.63
C TYR A 646 -12.98 1.01 -11.80
N ASP A 647 -13.78 0.10 -12.31
CA ASP A 647 -14.77 0.32 -13.38
C ASP A 647 -15.94 -0.65 -13.13
N GLU A 648 -16.84 -0.22 -12.24
CA GLU A 648 -17.86 -1.07 -11.62
C GLU A 648 -19.27 -0.61 -11.99
N GLU A 649 -20.28 -1.45 -11.75
CA GLU A 649 -21.69 -1.05 -11.88
C GLU A 649 -22.18 -0.19 -10.70
N PHE A 650 -21.32 0.63 -10.12
CA PHE A 650 -21.64 1.56 -9.01
C PHE A 650 -21.83 2.98 -9.55
N ALA A 651 -22.33 3.89 -8.71
CA ALA A 651 -22.35 5.32 -8.99
C ALA A 651 -21.54 6.02 -7.89
N PHE A 652 -20.25 6.27 -8.13
CA PHE A 652 -19.34 6.73 -7.08
C PHE A 652 -19.48 8.23 -6.78
N SER A 653 -19.47 8.58 -5.49
CA SER A 653 -19.42 9.95 -4.98
C SER A 653 -18.16 10.20 -4.15
N GLY A 654 -18.25 10.39 -2.84
CA GLY A 654 -17.11 10.75 -1.98
C GLY A 654 -16.00 9.70 -2.00
N ILE A 655 -14.76 10.17 -1.79
CA ILE A 655 -13.57 9.34 -1.72
C ILE A 655 -12.60 9.84 -0.64
N GLY A 656 -12.11 8.91 0.18
CA GLY A 656 -11.08 9.10 1.18
C GLY A 656 -10.02 8.01 1.04
N LEU A 657 -8.87 8.21 1.70
CA LEU A 657 -7.79 7.23 1.66
C LEU A 657 -7.03 7.15 2.97
N THR A 658 -6.45 5.99 3.22
CA THR A 658 -5.48 5.78 4.30
C THR A 658 -4.25 5.09 3.75
N HIS A 659 -3.07 5.59 4.09
CA HIS A 659 -1.86 4.80 3.97
C HIS A 659 -1.74 3.92 5.20
N VAL A 660 -1.48 2.63 4.97
CA VAL A 660 -1.36 1.66 6.05
C VAL A 660 0.10 1.34 6.31
#